data_AF-A0AAE4UF67-F1
#
_entry.id   AF-A0AAE4UF67-F1
#
_cell.length_a   1.000
_cell.length_b   1.000
_cell.length_c   1.000
_cell.angle_alpha   90.00
_cell.angle_beta   90.00
_cell.angle_gamma   90.00
#
_symmetry.space_group_name_H-M   'P 1'
#
loop_
_entity.id
_entity.type
_entity.pdbx_description
1 polymer ?
#
loop_
_entity_poly.entity_id
_entity_poly.type
_entity_poly.pdbx_seq_one_letter_code
_entity_poly.pdbx_strand_id
1 'polypeptide(L)'
;MTESAQLFKGVHDTPVYTDILFKKPMRLWVAVSLYGGTALTAVFTILALDSGHARATLICGLLATGTTGGAAALMPRGRPTLRFRLASAWRALRPVLASSTTDPLLAPPRTVIGNLSFTAHGVYAHYLISGLPYYLQSTKRRIGVADRHQTLAREIPAGTWIFGLSVPQNQRQLLRAMLDGHLDKPRWINACRQMAPVIADQTPRSRVYWLSMPVDAGRAGHSPVGQATKLRDWMIGRDKDSEDSVAAYQRLAHDIITALPEEFAPQPVSADMIDWFWRHNAWRGVFNNPLPRRDTTSHLDATTLPAAVFDDGDQHHHSGRTLPLRLTATGLAGSAVAGGIVLGPALAAPLAALSAAAMLAWAAGIRRIPSWSKALRVSSPEDTYPDSYQAILPVVDIPKAGIVFPGSEFLQALDDLDTGATFDFAVNLVTLSREMEFVRNDRAKGNIDDQFTQRRDVRNGDAELIATWRQLAEYNRQLEANIDERPLHAAFIIAVGAPDHHTLDYSVKRLREELTASGQIAIRHYRGAQTKLWAAFNPAAPTHKTGVDQFTQPTTTKKWSRFVPFTSSMVGNSTGILLGFNRNNALNSAVLLDLPAAARRNRNPCLVCSGALGYGKSYAAKRITRGEIQRGAQAFIVDPGTEWQKALADVNNKAVIDMAGNQFSCDPLRVFPVDVAGGYWLDYMVPMMSLDPRSVGVRRLRAILHADARQRLGITSTAALMTYISHIQAPTSGPDARSPHVIRLADDLSPVLAALQSWATHDFTQAIFDDTLPVPDLTNLDVTIWLTGSLDLPTADEMNTPHLYERLADRKRASVAIYGMLVRLARVTFFADSTRFGLIVLEEAAALLNSRAGADDAHLISRRARKHYTGLLIITQNPIKDLALMGDEFITQQLIMPFENEDLARQVAAKVGIRLDDYPDIEEFFLAQPSPEEMRDPTAFDDLDDRDTEAGPNRGARQGYGFFVDEFRRKSPIWVASEPDTAVHHAYDTTPGRAA
;
A
#
# COMPACT_ATOMS: atom_id res chain seq x y z
N MET A 1 -15.67 24.35 -5.62
CA MET A 1 -14.41 24.84 -5.01
C MET A 1 -13.55 23.62 -4.73
N THR A 2 -12.38 23.53 -5.35
CA THR A 2 -11.38 22.49 -5.04
C THR A 2 -10.93 22.70 -3.60
N GLU A 3 -11.06 21.68 -2.75
CA GLU A 3 -10.54 21.76 -1.38
C GLU A 3 -9.01 21.67 -1.40
N SER A 4 -8.38 22.10 -0.31
CA SER A 4 -6.93 22.06 -0.19
C SER A 4 -6.48 21.61 1.20
N ALA A 5 -5.38 20.86 1.24
CA ALA A 5 -4.63 20.60 2.45
C ALA A 5 -3.70 21.78 2.73
N GLN A 6 -3.73 22.33 3.94
CA GLN A 6 -3.08 23.61 4.20
C GLN A 6 -2.54 23.73 5.63
N LEU A 7 -1.36 24.35 5.73
CA LEU A 7 -0.79 24.85 6.98
C LEU A 7 -0.69 26.38 6.88
N PHE A 8 -1.15 27.09 7.90
CA PHE A 8 -1.15 28.56 7.95
C PHE A 8 0.17 29.07 8.50
N LYS A 9 1.20 29.07 7.65
CA LYS A 9 2.56 29.43 8.05
C LYS A 9 2.70 30.92 8.38
N GLY A 10 3.33 31.20 9.52
CA GLY A 10 3.77 32.55 9.91
C GLY A 10 2.67 33.47 10.44
N VAL A 11 1.41 33.01 10.51
CA VAL A 11 0.29 33.82 11.02
C VAL A 11 0.49 34.28 12.47
N HIS A 12 1.19 33.49 13.28
CA HIS A 12 1.52 33.79 14.68
C HIS A 12 2.96 34.22 14.92
N ASP A 13 3.79 34.29 13.87
CA ASP A 13 5.22 34.60 13.99
C ASP A 13 5.52 36.08 13.62
N THR A 14 4.51 36.96 13.65
CA THR A 14 4.66 38.37 13.29
C THR A 14 5.38 39.16 14.41
N PRO A 15 6.52 39.82 14.12
CA PRO A 15 7.29 40.52 15.13
C PRO A 15 6.59 41.79 15.62
N VAL A 16 6.66 42.04 16.93
CA VAL A 16 6.12 43.27 17.57
C VAL A 16 7.07 44.45 17.36
N TYR A 17 6.52 45.60 16.99
CA TYR A 17 7.23 46.86 16.80
C TYR A 17 6.75 47.93 17.77
N THR A 18 7.62 48.91 18.05
CA THR A 18 7.33 50.04 18.94
C THR A 18 8.03 51.30 18.42
N ASP A 19 7.43 52.47 18.69
CA ASP A 19 7.85 53.78 18.15
C ASP A 19 8.36 54.76 19.22
N ILE A 20 8.85 54.25 20.36
CA ILE A 20 9.18 55.07 21.53
C ILE A 20 10.40 56.01 21.33
N LEU A 21 11.31 55.77 20.35
CA LEU A 21 12.49 56.63 20.08
C LEU A 21 12.55 57.05 18.60
N PHE A 22 12.79 58.33 18.32
CA PHE A 22 13.00 58.93 16.99
C PHE A 22 11.83 58.84 15.99
N LYS A 23 10.60 58.50 16.42
CA LYS A 23 9.45 58.24 15.51
C LYS A 23 9.78 57.24 14.39
N LYS A 24 10.70 56.31 14.66
CA LYS A 24 11.09 55.25 13.70
C LYS A 24 10.69 53.89 14.26
N PRO A 25 10.11 53.00 13.42
CA PRO A 25 9.68 51.69 13.87
C PRO A 25 10.87 50.82 14.23
N MET A 26 11.01 50.53 15.52
CA MET A 26 12.01 49.61 16.03
C MET A 26 11.34 48.34 16.54
N ARG A 27 11.97 47.20 16.30
CA ARG A 27 11.52 45.93 16.89
C ARG A 27 11.58 46.04 18.40
N LEU A 28 10.59 45.48 19.09
CA LEU A 28 10.50 45.54 20.55
C LEU A 28 11.82 45.17 21.24
N TRP A 29 12.48 44.09 20.83
CA TRP A 29 13.76 43.68 21.42
C TRP A 29 14.94 44.63 21.12
N VAL A 30 14.95 45.28 19.96
CA VAL A 30 15.94 46.31 19.64
C VAL A 30 15.69 47.52 20.53
N ALA A 31 14.44 47.92 20.63
CA ALA A 31 14.02 49.05 21.46
C ALA A 31 14.35 48.79 22.94
N VAL A 32 13.94 47.64 23.49
CA VAL A 32 14.27 47.21 24.87
C VAL A 32 15.78 47.19 25.11
N SER A 33 16.57 46.68 24.16
CA SER A 33 18.04 46.65 24.30
C SER A 33 18.64 48.06 24.32
N LEU A 34 18.13 48.96 23.47
CA LEU A 34 18.59 50.36 23.44
C LEU A 34 18.12 51.15 24.67
N TYR A 35 16.84 51.07 25.08
CA TYR A 35 16.32 51.76 26.26
C TYR A 35 16.94 51.24 27.55
N GLY A 36 16.86 49.93 27.76
CA GLY A 36 17.39 49.28 28.96
C GLY A 36 18.91 49.41 29.02
N GLY A 37 19.59 49.19 27.90
CA GLY A 37 21.05 49.28 27.83
C GLY A 37 21.57 50.71 28.06
N THR A 38 20.96 51.73 27.45
CA THR A 38 21.37 53.12 27.69
C THR A 38 21.07 53.59 29.11
N ALA A 39 19.90 53.23 29.66
CA ALA A 39 19.56 53.55 31.05
C ALA A 39 20.50 52.86 32.05
N LEU A 40 20.78 51.57 31.87
CA LEU A 40 21.75 50.83 32.68
C LEU A 40 23.15 51.42 32.54
N THR A 41 23.58 51.75 31.32
CA THR A 41 24.87 52.38 31.06
C THR A 41 24.98 53.72 31.79
N ALA A 42 23.93 54.55 31.75
CA ALA A 42 23.91 55.82 32.46
C ALA A 42 23.98 55.63 33.98
N VAL A 43 23.18 54.72 34.54
CA VAL A 43 23.18 54.41 35.98
C VAL A 43 24.54 53.90 36.43
N PHE A 44 25.13 52.92 35.73
CA PHE A 44 26.45 52.39 36.08
C PHE A 44 27.57 53.41 35.89
N THR A 45 27.45 54.30 34.90
CA THR A 45 28.40 55.40 34.72
C THR A 45 28.34 56.38 35.89
N ILE A 46 27.13 56.72 36.38
CA ILE A 46 26.92 57.58 37.54
C ILE A 46 27.50 56.94 38.80
N LEU A 47 27.21 55.65 39.03
CA LEU A 47 27.76 54.91 40.18
C LEU A 47 29.30 54.78 40.12
N ALA A 48 29.89 54.84 38.94
CA ALA A 48 31.34 54.75 38.74
C ALA A 48 32.06 56.11 38.80
N LEU A 49 31.34 57.23 39.03
CA LEU A 49 31.94 58.57 39.09
C LEU A 49 32.98 58.69 40.21
N ASP A 50 32.68 58.17 41.40
CA ASP A 50 33.59 58.24 42.56
C ASP A 50 34.80 57.30 42.44
N SER A 51 34.70 56.29 41.57
CA SER A 51 35.75 55.27 41.36
C SER A 51 36.80 55.65 40.32
N GLY A 52 36.63 56.77 39.59
CA GLY A 52 37.50 57.18 38.49
C GLY A 52 37.34 56.38 37.18
N HIS A 53 36.50 55.33 37.17
CA HIS A 53 36.31 54.45 36.01
C HIS A 53 35.12 54.85 35.11
N ALA A 54 34.43 55.96 35.41
CA ALA A 54 33.22 56.38 34.68
C ALA A 54 33.38 56.44 33.16
N ARG A 55 34.53 56.93 32.65
CA ARG A 55 34.78 57.00 31.21
C ARG A 55 34.86 55.61 30.55
N ALA A 56 35.50 54.65 31.22
CA ALA A 56 35.59 53.28 30.73
C ALA A 56 34.21 52.59 30.79
N THR A 57 33.47 52.76 31.89
CA THR A 57 32.11 52.23 32.06
C THR A 57 31.15 52.77 31.00
N LEU A 58 31.24 54.06 30.67
CA LEU A 58 30.43 54.69 29.62
C LEU A 58 30.73 54.12 28.23
N ILE A 59 32.02 54.05 27.86
CA ILE A 59 32.43 53.54 26.54
C ILE A 59 32.07 52.06 26.40
N CYS A 60 32.42 51.24 27.39
CA CYS A 60 32.10 49.82 27.39
C CYS A 60 30.58 49.56 27.44
N GLY A 61 29.83 50.34 28.22
CA GLY A 61 28.37 50.22 28.32
C GLY A 61 27.65 50.64 27.03
N LEU A 62 28.09 51.71 26.37
CA LEU A 62 27.57 52.11 25.06
C LEU A 62 27.92 51.08 23.97
N LEU A 63 29.14 50.52 23.98
CA LEU A 63 29.51 49.44 23.07
C LEU A 63 28.69 48.17 23.34
N ALA A 64 28.48 47.80 24.60
CA ALA A 64 27.64 46.67 24.99
C ALA A 64 26.17 46.87 24.57
N THR A 65 25.66 48.09 24.72
CA THR A 65 24.30 48.48 24.31
C THR A 65 24.14 48.44 22.79
N GLY A 66 25.11 49.01 22.05
CA GLY A 66 25.12 48.99 20.59
C GLY A 66 25.29 47.58 20.01
N THR A 67 26.13 46.75 20.62
CA THR A 67 26.30 45.34 20.22
C THR A 67 25.05 44.52 20.52
N THR A 68 24.42 44.71 21.69
CA THR A 68 23.16 44.03 22.04
C THR A 68 22.02 44.48 21.14
N GLY A 69 21.91 45.79 20.86
CA GLY A 69 20.93 46.35 19.92
C GLY A 69 21.14 45.86 18.49
N GLY A 70 22.40 45.78 18.03
CA GLY A 70 22.77 45.18 16.74
C GLY A 70 22.45 43.69 16.66
N ALA A 71 22.74 42.92 17.72
CA ALA A 71 22.38 41.52 17.81
C ALA A 71 20.85 41.31 17.79
N ALA A 72 20.09 42.15 18.51
CA ALA A 72 18.64 42.16 18.49
C ALA A 72 18.08 42.52 17.10
N ALA A 73 18.74 43.41 16.34
CA ALA A 73 18.35 43.77 14.99
C ALA A 73 18.58 42.61 14.01
N LEU A 74 19.68 41.88 14.18
CA LEU A 74 20.04 40.70 13.40
C LEU A 74 19.25 39.43 13.76
N MET A 75 18.42 39.45 14.82
CA MET A 75 17.58 38.31 15.18
C MET A 75 16.64 37.95 14.00
N PRO A 76 16.65 36.72 13.48
CA PRO A 76 15.72 36.28 12.44
C PRO A 76 14.27 36.51 12.84
N ARG A 77 13.43 36.83 11.86
CA ARG A 77 12.02 37.20 12.06
C ARG A 77 11.08 35.99 12.18
N GLY A 78 11.52 34.79 11.84
CA GLY A 78 10.68 33.60 11.79
C GLY A 78 11.40 32.32 12.22
N ARG A 79 10.66 31.22 12.30
CA ARG A 79 11.19 29.91 12.70
C ARG A 79 12.07 29.30 11.59
N PRO A 80 13.12 28.53 11.94
CA PRO A 80 13.60 28.25 13.29
C PRO A 80 14.20 29.50 13.95
N THR A 81 13.97 29.64 15.25
CA THR A 81 14.45 30.75 16.07
C THR A 81 15.97 30.88 16.04
N LEU A 82 16.50 32.08 16.34
CA LEU A 82 17.94 32.29 16.47
C LEU A 82 18.58 31.31 17.46
N ARG A 83 17.88 31.07 18.58
CA ARG A 83 18.31 30.14 19.62
C ARG A 83 18.50 28.74 19.06
N PHE A 84 17.55 28.24 18.25
CA PHE A 84 17.70 26.96 17.58
C PHE A 84 18.92 26.96 16.65
N ARG A 85 19.06 27.99 15.79
CA ARG A 85 20.16 28.09 14.82
C ARG A 85 21.53 28.14 15.49
N LEU A 86 21.69 28.97 16.53
CA LEU A 86 22.93 29.09 17.29
C LEU A 86 23.24 27.80 18.05
N ALA A 87 22.24 27.17 18.67
CA ALA A 87 22.45 25.90 19.37
C ALA A 87 22.85 24.77 18.38
N SER A 88 22.23 24.74 17.21
CA SER A 88 22.54 23.81 16.11
C SER A 88 23.98 24.03 15.61
N ALA A 89 24.35 25.28 15.32
CA ALA A 89 25.70 25.64 14.90
C ALA A 89 26.75 25.33 15.98
N TRP A 90 26.43 25.59 17.25
CA TRP A 90 27.30 25.29 18.37
C TRP A 90 27.55 23.79 18.53
N ARG A 91 26.52 22.95 18.41
CA ARG A 91 26.69 21.48 18.44
C ARG A 91 27.45 20.95 17.22
N ALA A 92 27.29 21.58 16.07
CA ALA A 92 28.09 21.23 14.91
C ALA A 92 29.58 21.53 15.13
N LEU A 93 29.92 22.63 15.81
CA LEU A 93 31.31 23.01 16.15
C LEU A 93 31.90 22.21 17.32
N ARG A 94 31.06 21.86 18.31
CA ARG A 94 31.44 21.08 19.49
C ARG A 94 30.62 19.79 19.50
N PRO A 95 31.07 18.74 18.80
CA PRO A 95 30.38 17.46 18.80
C PRO A 95 30.38 16.87 20.21
N VAL A 96 29.24 16.31 20.60
CA VAL A 96 29.05 15.61 21.87
C VAL A 96 28.33 14.32 21.55
N LEU A 97 28.92 13.18 21.93
CA LEU A 97 28.21 11.91 21.90
C LEU A 97 27.08 11.95 22.92
N ALA A 98 25.87 11.64 22.48
CA ALA A 98 24.75 11.42 23.37
C ALA A 98 24.46 9.92 23.44
N SER A 99 24.03 9.43 24.60
CA SER A 99 23.60 8.04 24.75
C SER A 99 22.19 7.99 25.32
N SER A 100 21.39 7.03 24.86
CA SER A 100 20.05 6.78 25.38
C SER A 100 20.02 6.44 26.88
N THR A 101 21.12 5.97 27.47
CA THR A 101 21.19 5.70 28.92
C THR A 101 21.41 6.97 29.75
N THR A 102 22.00 8.00 29.14
CA THR A 102 22.40 9.24 29.84
C THR A 102 21.50 10.43 29.54
N ASP A 103 20.93 10.51 28.34
CA ASP A 103 20.07 11.62 27.91
C ASP A 103 18.60 11.21 28.04
N PRO A 104 17.83 11.76 28.99
CA PRO A 104 16.42 11.43 29.19
C PRO A 104 15.53 11.69 27.97
N LEU A 105 15.96 12.56 27.03
CA LEU A 105 15.22 12.84 25.80
C LEU A 105 15.34 11.71 24.78
N LEU A 106 16.47 11.00 24.80
CA LEU A 106 16.80 9.89 23.91
C LEU A 106 16.56 8.53 24.58
N ALA A 107 16.23 8.53 25.87
CA ALA A 107 16.04 7.31 26.64
C ALA A 107 14.80 6.55 26.19
N PRO A 108 14.87 5.21 26.07
CA PRO A 108 13.68 4.41 25.85
C PRO A 108 12.70 4.53 27.03
N PRO A 109 11.48 3.99 26.91
CA PRO A 109 10.57 3.85 28.05
C PRO A 109 11.25 3.17 29.24
N ARG A 110 11.06 3.73 30.44
CA ARG A 110 11.52 3.15 31.71
C ARG A 110 10.84 1.82 31.99
N THR A 111 9.55 1.77 31.74
CA THR A 111 8.73 0.59 31.99
C THR A 111 7.61 0.57 30.98
N VAL A 112 7.20 -0.62 30.57
CA VAL A 112 6.10 -0.85 29.66
C VAL A 112 5.16 -1.86 30.30
N ILE A 113 3.88 -1.52 30.39
CA ILE A 113 2.84 -2.36 30.98
C ILE A 113 1.70 -2.48 29.97
N GLY A 114 1.57 -3.64 29.35
CA GLY A 114 0.65 -3.82 28.22
C GLY A 114 0.97 -2.85 27.08
N ASN A 115 0.01 -1.95 26.77
CA ASN A 115 0.15 -0.94 25.73
C ASN A 115 0.59 0.45 26.25
N LEU A 116 0.92 0.56 27.54
CA LEU A 116 1.35 1.80 28.18
C LEU A 116 2.88 1.87 28.27
N SER A 117 3.46 3.00 27.89
CA SER A 117 4.87 3.31 28.11
C SER A 117 5.03 4.40 29.17
N PHE A 118 5.87 4.11 30.16
CA PHE A 118 6.27 5.03 31.22
C PHE A 118 7.61 5.63 30.86
N THR A 119 7.65 6.93 30.57
CA THR A 119 8.86 7.60 30.10
C THR A 119 9.30 8.69 31.08
N ALA A 120 10.48 9.28 30.85
CA ALA A 120 10.93 10.43 31.64
C ALA A 120 10.06 11.69 31.46
N HIS A 121 9.09 11.68 30.55
CA HIS A 121 8.34 12.86 30.13
C HIS A 121 6.81 12.72 30.25
N GLY A 122 6.31 11.51 30.43
CA GLY A 122 4.90 11.22 30.65
C GLY A 122 4.55 9.75 30.44
N VAL A 123 3.27 9.43 30.62
CA VAL A 123 2.71 8.10 30.32
C VAL A 123 1.92 8.17 29.02
N TYR A 124 2.22 7.25 28.10
CA TYR A 124 1.61 7.22 26.77
C TYR A 124 1.00 5.85 26.50
N ALA A 125 -0.14 5.85 25.83
CA ALA A 125 -0.76 4.63 25.32
C ALA A 125 -0.47 4.48 23.82
N HIS A 126 -0.19 3.25 23.40
CA HIS A 126 0.20 2.91 22.03
C HIS A 126 -0.83 2.02 21.34
N TYR A 127 -1.18 2.38 20.11
CA TYR A 127 -2.12 1.65 19.28
C TYR A 127 -1.61 1.57 17.83
N LEU A 128 -1.81 0.43 17.19
CA LEU A 128 -1.74 0.33 15.74
C LEU A 128 -3.08 0.77 15.15
N ILE A 129 -3.04 1.49 14.04
CA ILE A 129 -4.24 1.87 13.29
C ILE A 129 -4.10 1.43 11.83
N SER A 130 -5.24 1.12 11.22
CA SER A 130 -5.32 0.68 9.84
C SER A 130 -5.35 1.86 8.89
N GLY A 131 -4.55 1.81 7.83
CA GLY A 131 -4.68 2.75 6.71
C GLY A 131 -5.98 2.51 5.94
N LEU A 132 -6.63 3.58 5.49
CA LEU A 132 -7.87 3.48 4.75
C LEU A 132 -7.61 3.30 3.24
N PRO A 133 -8.37 2.44 2.53
CA PRO A 133 -8.22 2.30 1.08
C PRO A 133 -8.40 3.65 0.37
N TYR A 134 -7.36 4.10 -0.32
CA TYR A 134 -7.34 5.43 -0.95
C TYR A 134 -6.92 5.40 -2.43
N TYR A 135 -6.02 4.48 -2.77
CA TYR A 135 -5.51 4.31 -4.13
C TYR A 135 -6.63 3.87 -5.10
N LEU A 136 -6.67 4.51 -6.28
CA LEU A 136 -7.64 4.28 -7.38
C LEU A 136 -9.12 4.25 -6.93
N GLN A 137 -9.43 5.01 -5.88
CA GLN A 137 -10.79 5.26 -5.41
C GLN A 137 -11.38 6.52 -6.06
N SER A 138 -12.71 6.56 -6.23
CA SER A 138 -13.35 7.77 -6.75
C SER A 138 -13.14 8.97 -5.82
N THR A 139 -13.19 10.19 -6.38
CA THR A 139 -13.08 11.43 -5.60
C THR A 139 -14.06 11.47 -4.42
N LYS A 140 -15.29 10.98 -4.59
CA LYS A 140 -16.28 10.86 -3.50
C LYS A 140 -15.79 9.99 -2.34
N ARG A 141 -15.16 8.84 -2.63
CA ARG A 141 -14.60 7.96 -1.59
C ARG A 141 -13.38 8.58 -0.92
N ARG A 142 -12.51 9.25 -1.69
CA ARG A 142 -11.36 10.00 -1.16
C ARG A 142 -11.79 11.11 -0.20
N ILE A 143 -12.86 11.84 -0.52
CA ILE A 143 -13.48 12.82 0.39
C ILE A 143 -13.95 12.14 1.68
N GLY A 144 -14.66 11.01 1.59
CA GLY A 144 -15.10 10.26 2.77
C GLY A 144 -13.94 9.79 3.66
N VAL A 145 -12.81 9.39 3.07
CA VAL A 145 -11.59 9.06 3.82
C VAL A 145 -11.04 10.29 4.55
N ALA A 146 -10.99 11.46 3.89
CA ALA A 146 -10.58 12.70 4.54
C ALA A 146 -11.54 13.11 5.67
N ASP A 147 -12.85 12.95 5.51
CA ASP A 147 -13.83 13.24 6.56
C ASP A 147 -13.61 12.35 7.81
N ARG A 148 -13.25 11.07 7.64
CA ARG A 148 -12.85 10.20 8.76
C ARG A 148 -11.59 10.67 9.47
N HIS A 149 -10.60 11.18 8.73
CA HIS A 149 -9.41 11.80 9.34
C HIS A 149 -9.77 13.08 10.11
N GLN A 150 -10.72 13.88 9.63
CA GLN A 150 -11.20 15.06 10.35
C GLN A 150 -11.82 14.68 11.69
N THR A 151 -12.64 13.64 11.72
CA THR A 151 -13.21 13.10 12.98
C THR A 151 -12.13 12.59 13.91
N LEU A 152 -11.15 11.83 13.40
CA LEU A 152 -10.00 11.38 14.19
C LEU A 152 -9.25 12.56 14.83
N ALA A 153 -8.96 13.61 14.05
CA ALA A 153 -8.25 14.80 14.54
C ALA A 153 -9.00 15.56 15.65
N ARG A 154 -10.33 15.43 15.69
CA ARG A 154 -11.16 16.05 16.74
C ARG A 154 -11.07 15.29 18.06
N GLU A 155 -10.98 13.96 18.02
CA GLU A 155 -11.03 13.11 19.21
C GLU A 155 -9.68 12.88 19.87
N ILE A 156 -8.57 13.03 19.14
CA ILE A 156 -7.23 12.83 19.70
C ILE A 156 -6.85 13.91 20.74
N PRO A 157 -6.13 13.53 21.81
CA PRO A 157 -5.62 14.47 22.80
C PRO A 157 -4.44 15.30 22.26
N ALA A 158 -4.22 16.48 22.85
CA ALA A 158 -3.07 17.32 22.50
C ALA A 158 -1.75 16.61 22.85
N GLY A 159 -0.75 16.68 21.97
CA GLY A 159 0.53 16.00 22.16
C GLY A 159 0.55 14.57 21.62
N THR A 160 -0.45 14.19 20.83
CA THR A 160 -0.50 12.90 20.12
C THR A 160 0.57 12.87 19.03
N TRP A 161 1.25 11.74 18.93
CA TRP A 161 2.19 11.41 17.86
C TRP A 161 1.63 10.30 16.99
N ILE A 162 1.82 10.48 15.70
CA ILE A 162 1.46 9.53 14.66
C ILE A 162 2.74 9.15 13.94
N PHE A 163 2.97 7.86 13.73
CA PHE A 163 4.10 7.37 12.95
C PHE A 163 3.62 6.51 11.80
N GLY A 164 4.24 6.65 10.62
CA GLY A 164 4.07 5.73 9.51
C GLY A 164 5.38 5.00 9.24
N LEU A 165 5.45 3.74 9.62
CA LEU A 165 6.66 2.93 9.61
C LEU A 165 6.67 1.96 8.43
N SER A 166 7.76 1.89 7.68
CA SER A 166 7.98 0.90 6.63
C SER A 166 8.51 -0.38 7.25
N VAL A 167 7.67 -1.40 7.33
CA VAL A 167 7.94 -2.65 8.06
C VAL A 167 8.09 -3.82 7.08
N PRO A 168 9.13 -4.65 7.20
CA PRO A 168 9.23 -5.91 6.45
C PRO A 168 8.07 -6.84 6.76
N GLN A 169 7.50 -7.49 5.75
CA GLN A 169 6.53 -8.56 5.95
C GLN A 169 7.25 -9.83 6.40
N ASN A 170 6.77 -10.44 7.48
CA ASN A 170 7.40 -11.64 8.03
C ASN A 170 7.20 -12.82 7.08
N GLN A 171 8.27 -13.27 6.42
CA GLN A 171 8.26 -14.41 5.49
C GLN A 171 7.65 -15.66 6.12
N ARG A 172 7.98 -16.00 7.37
CA ARG A 172 7.40 -17.16 8.07
C ARG A 172 5.89 -17.00 8.27
N GLN A 173 5.41 -15.79 8.51
CA GLN A 173 3.97 -15.53 8.63
C GLN A 173 3.28 -15.59 7.27
N LEU A 174 3.90 -15.07 6.20
CA LEU A 174 3.37 -15.22 4.83
C LEU A 174 3.25 -16.69 4.46
N LEU A 175 4.28 -17.50 4.71
CA LEU A 175 4.23 -18.95 4.49
C LEU A 175 3.15 -19.62 5.34
N ARG A 176 2.99 -19.23 6.62
CA ARG A 176 1.89 -19.73 7.46
C ARG A 176 0.51 -19.34 6.93
N ALA A 177 0.36 -18.12 6.42
CA ALA A 177 -0.87 -17.63 5.81
C ALA A 177 -1.21 -18.40 4.52
N MET A 178 -0.20 -18.81 3.75
CA MET A 178 -0.41 -19.70 2.60
C MET A 178 -0.85 -21.09 3.02
N LEU A 179 -0.35 -21.60 4.15
CA LEU A 179 -0.69 -22.91 4.71
C LEU A 179 -1.98 -22.92 5.55
N ASP A 180 -2.64 -21.78 5.73
CA ASP A 180 -3.82 -21.66 6.58
C ASP A 180 -4.94 -22.62 6.12
N GLY A 181 -5.37 -23.49 7.04
CA GLY A 181 -6.38 -24.51 6.77
C GLY A 181 -5.92 -25.72 5.93
N HIS A 182 -4.63 -25.82 5.56
CA HIS A 182 -4.12 -26.84 4.62
C HIS A 182 -2.81 -27.54 5.09
N LEU A 183 -2.61 -27.63 6.41
CA LEU A 183 -1.43 -28.30 7.01
C LEU A 183 -1.44 -29.83 6.83
N ASP A 184 -2.56 -30.40 6.38
CA ASP A 184 -2.72 -31.82 6.07
C ASP A 184 -2.39 -32.17 4.61
N LYS A 185 -1.99 -31.19 3.78
CA LYS A 185 -1.72 -31.36 2.34
C LYS A 185 -0.21 -31.30 2.02
N PRO A 186 0.52 -32.43 1.93
CA PRO A 186 1.98 -32.44 1.74
C PRO A 186 2.44 -31.75 0.45
N ARG A 187 1.68 -31.91 -0.65
CA ARG A 187 1.98 -31.26 -1.93
C ARG A 187 1.94 -29.74 -1.83
N TRP A 188 0.92 -29.19 -1.16
CA TRP A 188 0.81 -27.75 -0.92
C TRP A 188 1.90 -27.24 0.02
N ILE A 189 2.24 -28.01 1.07
CA ILE A 189 3.36 -27.68 1.96
C ILE A 189 4.67 -27.54 1.18
N ASN A 190 4.94 -28.46 0.25
CA ASN A 190 6.14 -28.40 -0.57
C ASN A 190 6.13 -27.18 -1.50
N ALA A 191 5.01 -26.90 -2.16
CA ALA A 191 4.86 -25.71 -3.02
C ALA A 191 5.08 -24.40 -2.25
N CYS A 192 4.53 -24.29 -1.03
CA CYS A 192 4.77 -23.13 -0.16
C CYS A 192 6.26 -22.96 0.19
N ARG A 193 6.96 -24.07 0.48
CA ARG A 193 8.41 -24.02 0.78
C ARG A 193 9.22 -23.57 -0.42
N GLN A 194 8.89 -24.03 -1.62
CA GLN A 194 9.55 -23.60 -2.87
C GLN A 194 9.33 -22.12 -3.16
N MET A 195 8.22 -21.52 -2.70
CA MET A 195 7.94 -20.10 -2.84
C MET A 195 8.72 -19.20 -1.87
N ALA A 196 9.37 -19.77 -0.84
CA ALA A 196 10.15 -19.02 0.13
C ALA A 196 11.24 -18.12 -0.50
N PRO A 197 12.12 -18.61 -1.41
CA PRO A 197 13.09 -17.75 -2.10
C PRO A 197 12.43 -16.64 -2.92
N VAL A 198 11.33 -16.93 -3.64
CA VAL A 198 10.59 -15.91 -4.41
C VAL A 198 10.08 -14.77 -3.52
N ILE A 199 9.60 -15.09 -2.32
CA ILE A 199 9.20 -14.07 -1.33
C ILE A 199 10.41 -13.29 -0.80
N ALA A 200 11.53 -13.97 -0.56
CA ALA A 200 12.74 -13.33 -0.04
C ALA A 200 13.32 -12.33 -1.04
N ASP A 201 13.38 -12.68 -2.32
CA ASP A 201 13.95 -11.85 -3.40
C ASP A 201 13.19 -10.54 -3.60
N GLN A 202 11.87 -10.54 -3.34
CA GLN A 202 11.04 -9.34 -3.48
C GLN A 202 11.07 -8.44 -2.24
N THR A 203 11.64 -8.90 -1.12
CA THR A 203 11.76 -8.16 0.15
C THR A 203 10.47 -7.41 0.55
N PRO A 204 9.29 -8.06 0.54
CA PRO A 204 8.01 -7.37 0.66
C PRO A 204 7.91 -6.61 1.98
N ARG A 205 7.43 -5.37 1.91
CA ARG A 205 7.22 -4.45 3.04
C ARG A 205 5.77 -3.96 3.06
N SER A 206 5.38 -3.36 4.17
CA SER A 206 4.08 -2.72 4.35
C SER A 206 4.21 -1.50 5.26
N ARG A 207 3.39 -0.48 5.00
CA ARG A 207 3.28 0.71 5.84
C ARG A 207 2.37 0.41 7.04
N VAL A 208 2.92 0.49 8.24
CA VAL A 208 2.19 0.35 9.51
C VAL A 208 2.03 1.72 10.15
N TYR A 209 0.82 2.03 10.61
CA TYR A 209 0.55 3.28 11.32
C TYR A 209 0.48 3.06 12.82
N TRP A 210 1.23 3.86 13.56
CA TRP A 210 1.35 3.79 15.00
C TRP A 210 0.88 5.09 15.63
N LEU A 211 -0.06 5.00 16.55
CA LEU A 211 -0.62 6.10 17.32
C LEU A 211 -0.05 6.05 18.74
N SER A 212 0.53 7.15 19.20
CA SER A 212 0.99 7.33 20.58
C SER A 212 0.33 8.55 21.18
N MET A 213 -0.46 8.33 22.23
CA MET A 213 -1.27 9.38 22.84
C MET A 213 -0.97 9.54 24.33
N PRO A 214 -0.84 10.78 24.84
CA PRO A 214 -0.63 11.01 26.27
C PRO A 214 -1.87 10.68 27.06
N VAL A 215 -1.71 9.92 28.15
CA VAL A 215 -2.79 9.54 29.08
C VAL A 215 -2.57 10.06 30.50
N ASP A 216 -1.49 10.80 30.73
CA ASP A 216 -1.10 11.36 32.03
C ASP A 216 -1.67 12.77 32.31
N ALA A 217 -2.40 13.36 31.37
CA ALA A 217 -2.93 14.72 31.44
C ALA A 217 -4.45 14.79 31.16
N GLY A 218 -5.15 13.65 31.27
CA GLY A 218 -6.57 13.52 30.96
C GLY A 218 -6.88 13.66 29.45
N ARG A 219 -8.17 13.73 29.11
CA ARG A 219 -8.66 13.75 27.71
C ARG A 219 -8.21 15.00 26.92
N ALA A 220 -7.85 16.07 27.62
CA ALA A 220 -7.31 17.28 27.01
C ALA A 220 -5.82 17.17 26.62
N GLY A 221 -5.14 16.09 27.01
CA GLY A 221 -3.73 15.84 26.71
C GLY A 221 -2.79 16.93 27.23
N HIS A 222 -1.66 17.11 26.56
CA HIS A 222 -0.64 18.12 26.93
C HIS A 222 -1.01 19.55 26.50
N SER A 223 -2.30 19.89 26.54
CA SER A 223 -2.80 21.26 26.43
C SER A 223 -2.60 22.03 27.75
N PRO A 224 -2.73 23.37 27.78
CA PRO A 224 -2.64 24.13 29.02
C PRO A 224 -3.60 23.63 30.12
N VAL A 225 -4.80 23.21 29.73
CA VAL A 225 -5.81 22.64 30.64
C VAL A 225 -5.37 21.30 31.20
N GLY A 226 -4.90 20.38 30.35
CA GLY A 226 -4.45 19.06 30.82
C GLY A 226 -3.16 19.12 31.64
N GLN A 227 -2.26 20.08 31.36
CA GLN A 227 -1.08 20.33 32.21
C GLN A 227 -1.48 20.78 33.63
N ALA A 228 -2.55 21.56 33.77
CA ALA A 228 -3.06 21.95 35.09
C ALA A 228 -3.61 20.74 35.87
N THR A 229 -4.31 19.82 35.18
CA THR A 229 -4.75 18.54 35.76
C THR A 229 -3.57 17.68 36.22
N LYS A 230 -2.57 17.51 35.34
CA LYS A 230 -1.33 16.76 35.66
C LYS A 230 -0.58 17.35 36.86
N LEU A 231 -0.52 18.67 36.96
CA LEU A 231 0.10 19.38 38.08
C LEU A 231 -0.66 19.13 39.39
N ARG A 232 -2.00 19.16 39.35
CA ARG A 232 -2.86 18.84 40.49
C ARG A 232 -2.63 17.41 40.97
N ASP A 233 -2.62 16.44 40.06
CA ASP A 233 -2.40 15.03 40.42
C ASP A 233 -0.99 14.79 41.00
N TRP A 234 0.01 15.51 40.48
CA TRP A 234 1.37 15.51 41.06
C TRP A 234 1.40 16.09 42.48
N MET A 235 0.69 17.20 42.74
CA MET A 235 0.60 17.78 44.08
C MET A 235 -0.11 16.87 45.09
N ILE A 236 -1.01 16.01 44.63
CA ILE A 236 -1.75 15.04 45.46
C ILE A 236 -0.89 13.80 45.80
N GLY A 237 0.32 13.67 45.23
CA GLY A 237 1.26 12.59 45.58
C GLY A 237 0.81 11.20 45.11
N ARG A 238 -0.01 11.13 44.07
CA ARG A 238 -0.51 9.86 43.54
C ARG A 238 0.63 9.05 42.92
N ASP A 239 0.81 7.81 43.38
CA ASP A 239 1.78 6.89 42.80
C ASP A 239 1.38 6.54 41.36
N LYS A 240 2.24 6.89 40.41
CA LYS A 240 1.98 6.76 38.97
C LYS A 240 2.04 5.31 38.49
N ASP A 241 2.76 4.47 39.23
CA ASP A 241 3.03 3.09 38.84
C ASP A 241 2.18 2.09 39.65
N SER A 242 1.33 2.59 40.57
CA SER A 242 0.34 1.77 41.29
C SER A 242 -0.68 1.13 40.35
N GLU A 243 -1.19 -0.04 40.72
CA GLU A 243 -2.19 -0.78 39.92
C GLU A 243 -3.43 0.07 39.60
N ASP A 244 -3.89 0.89 40.56
CA ASP A 244 -5.02 1.80 40.40
C ASP A 244 -4.75 2.88 39.34
N SER A 245 -3.53 3.42 39.29
CA SER A 245 -3.12 4.42 38.30
C SER A 245 -2.97 3.80 36.90
N VAL A 246 -2.37 2.61 36.80
CA VAL A 246 -2.29 1.84 35.54
C VAL A 246 -3.69 1.57 34.98
N ALA A 247 -4.62 1.10 35.82
CA ALA A 247 -6.00 0.84 35.42
C ALA A 247 -6.74 2.14 35.02
N ALA A 248 -6.43 3.28 35.63
CA ALA A 248 -6.99 4.58 35.23
C ALA A 248 -6.46 5.02 33.86
N TYR A 249 -5.16 4.86 33.60
CA TYR A 249 -4.56 5.17 32.30
C TYR A 249 -5.10 4.27 31.18
N GLN A 250 -5.27 2.98 31.44
CA GLN A 250 -5.87 2.05 30.49
C GLN A 250 -7.33 2.38 30.17
N ARG A 251 -8.13 2.76 31.18
CA ARG A 251 -9.51 3.22 30.97
C ARG A 251 -9.57 4.48 30.12
N LEU A 252 -8.75 5.49 30.45
CA LEU A 252 -8.68 6.71 29.64
C LEU A 252 -8.23 6.40 28.20
N ALA A 253 -7.25 5.51 28.02
CA ALA A 253 -6.82 5.10 26.70
C ALA A 253 -7.96 4.43 25.92
N HIS A 254 -8.70 3.51 26.56
CA HIS A 254 -9.85 2.87 25.96
C HIS A 254 -10.96 3.87 25.59
N ASP A 255 -11.25 4.85 26.45
CA ASP A 255 -12.26 5.89 26.20
C ASP A 255 -11.89 6.79 25.01
N ILE A 256 -10.61 7.12 24.83
CA ILE A 256 -10.14 7.91 23.69
C ILE A 256 -10.23 7.09 22.40
N ILE A 257 -9.78 5.82 22.42
CA ILE A 257 -9.73 4.98 21.23
C ILE A 257 -11.12 4.56 20.76
N THR A 258 -12.06 4.30 21.68
CA THR A 258 -13.45 3.98 21.33
C THR A 258 -14.21 5.17 20.72
N ALA A 259 -13.71 6.40 20.90
CA ALA A 259 -14.26 7.58 20.24
C ALA A 259 -13.73 7.76 18.79
N LEU A 260 -12.64 7.08 18.41
CA LEU A 260 -12.11 7.15 17.06
C LEU A 260 -13.03 6.41 16.07
N PRO A 261 -13.07 6.81 14.79
CA PRO A 261 -13.83 6.08 13.78
C PRO A 261 -13.41 4.61 13.68
N GLU A 262 -14.39 3.70 13.67
CA GLU A 262 -14.18 2.25 13.67
C GLU A 262 -13.38 1.75 12.46
N GLU A 263 -13.40 2.48 11.34
CA GLU A 263 -12.69 2.11 10.12
C GLU A 263 -11.17 2.13 10.27
N PHE A 264 -10.63 2.89 11.23
CA PHE A 264 -9.20 2.85 11.57
C PHE A 264 -8.83 1.59 12.37
N ALA A 265 -9.81 0.79 12.80
CA ALA A 265 -9.64 -0.50 13.49
C ALA A 265 -8.47 -0.48 14.50
N PRO A 266 -8.50 0.41 15.50
CA PRO A 266 -7.38 0.59 16.42
C PRO A 266 -7.14 -0.69 17.24
N GLN A 267 -5.89 -1.12 17.32
CA GLN A 267 -5.46 -2.32 18.05
C GLN A 267 -4.41 -1.91 19.10
N PRO A 268 -4.56 -2.33 20.37
CA PRO A 268 -3.55 -2.05 21.39
C PRO A 268 -2.23 -2.73 21.00
N VAL A 269 -1.13 -1.99 21.16
CA VAL A 269 0.22 -2.49 20.94
C VAL A 269 0.67 -3.31 22.15
N SER A 270 1.44 -4.38 21.94
CA SER A 270 2.05 -5.16 23.03
C SER A 270 3.46 -4.70 23.41
N ALA A 271 3.96 -5.15 24.57
CA ALA A 271 5.29 -4.77 25.04
C ALA A 271 6.40 -5.19 24.06
N ASP A 272 6.26 -6.36 23.42
CA ASP A 272 7.19 -6.85 22.39
C ASP A 272 7.21 -5.94 21.16
N MET A 273 6.05 -5.39 20.77
CA MET A 273 5.97 -4.40 19.69
C MET A 273 6.63 -3.07 20.08
N ILE A 274 6.58 -2.66 21.37
CA ILE A 274 7.24 -1.45 21.85
C ILE A 274 8.78 -1.62 21.87
N ASP A 275 9.29 -2.79 22.27
CA ASP A 275 10.71 -3.14 22.10
C ASP A 275 11.12 -3.08 20.62
N TRP A 276 10.33 -3.68 19.74
CA TRP A 276 10.56 -3.59 18.30
C TRP A 276 10.54 -2.14 17.80
N PHE A 277 9.60 -1.30 18.25
CA PHE A 277 9.49 0.10 17.86
C PHE A 277 10.74 0.89 18.27
N TRP A 278 11.27 0.65 19.46
CA TRP A 278 12.54 1.22 19.91
C TRP A 278 13.68 0.82 18.97
N ARG A 279 13.86 -0.48 18.70
CA ARG A 279 14.94 -1.00 17.86
C ARG A 279 14.84 -0.50 16.41
N HIS A 280 13.64 -0.48 15.84
CA HIS A 280 13.38 0.04 14.49
C HIS A 280 13.80 1.51 14.34
N ASN A 281 13.52 2.34 15.34
CA ASN A 281 13.90 3.75 15.30
C ASN A 281 15.39 3.98 15.60
N ALA A 282 15.97 3.23 16.53
CA ALA A 282 17.39 3.34 16.88
C ALA A 282 18.30 2.88 15.74
N TRP A 283 17.99 1.75 15.09
CA TRP A 283 18.81 1.17 14.02
C TRP A 283 18.10 1.18 12.67
N ARG A 284 17.41 2.28 12.36
CA ARG A 284 16.64 2.43 11.12
C ARG A 284 17.51 2.20 9.88
N GLY A 285 17.00 1.45 8.91
CA GLY A 285 17.73 1.14 7.68
C GLY A 285 18.64 -0.09 7.78
N VAL A 286 18.98 -0.55 8.99
CA VAL A 286 19.77 -1.80 9.20
C VAL A 286 19.01 -2.85 10.02
N PHE A 287 18.09 -2.42 10.89
CA PHE A 287 17.17 -3.32 11.59
C PHE A 287 15.99 -3.70 10.68
N ASN A 288 16.06 -4.90 10.10
CA ASN A 288 15.06 -5.41 9.15
C ASN A 288 14.20 -6.54 9.73
N ASN A 289 13.99 -6.56 11.04
CA ASN A 289 13.09 -7.52 11.65
C ASN A 289 11.62 -7.09 11.42
N PRO A 290 10.72 -8.03 11.10
CA PRO A 290 9.30 -7.72 11.00
C PRO A 290 8.69 -7.44 12.38
N LEU A 291 7.60 -6.67 12.41
CA LEU A 291 6.84 -6.40 13.63
C LEU A 291 6.35 -7.72 14.27
N PRO A 292 6.58 -7.94 15.58
CA PRO A 292 6.08 -9.13 16.28
C PRO A 292 4.54 -9.13 16.32
N ARG A 293 3.93 -10.31 16.31
CA ARG A 293 2.46 -10.50 16.41
C ARG A 293 2.02 -11.36 17.59
N ARG A 294 2.96 -11.96 18.31
CA ARG A 294 2.67 -12.79 19.49
C ARG A 294 3.12 -12.02 20.71
N ASP A 295 2.26 -11.98 21.71
CA ASP A 295 2.55 -11.33 22.97
C ASP A 295 3.18 -12.37 23.89
N THR A 296 4.50 -12.30 24.00
CA THR A 296 5.28 -13.13 24.92
C THR A 296 5.58 -12.41 26.22
N THR A 297 5.57 -11.07 26.18
CA THR A 297 5.93 -10.22 27.32
C THR A 297 4.76 -9.29 27.66
N SER A 298 4.29 -9.34 28.92
CA SER A 298 3.26 -8.43 29.43
C SER A 298 3.85 -7.17 30.09
N HIS A 299 5.10 -7.26 30.55
CA HIS A 299 5.82 -6.21 31.25
C HIS A 299 7.27 -6.16 30.78
N LEU A 300 7.76 -4.96 30.43
CA LEU A 300 9.12 -4.76 29.95
C LEU A 300 9.78 -3.60 30.71
N ASP A 301 11.02 -3.79 31.16
CA ASP A 301 11.79 -2.79 31.91
C ASP A 301 12.88 -2.16 31.01
N ALA A 302 13.24 -0.90 31.25
CA ALA A 302 14.21 -0.16 30.45
C ALA A 302 15.55 -0.88 30.29
N THR A 303 15.96 -1.66 31.30
CA THR A 303 17.23 -2.39 31.28
C THR A 303 17.27 -3.49 30.21
N THR A 304 16.12 -3.92 29.69
CA THR A 304 16.07 -4.92 28.60
C THR A 304 16.20 -4.29 27.21
N LEU A 305 16.04 -2.96 27.11
CA LEU A 305 16.13 -2.25 25.83
C LEU A 305 17.59 -1.87 25.55
N PRO A 306 18.11 -2.20 24.36
CA PRO A 306 19.50 -1.97 24.03
C PRO A 306 19.82 -0.47 24.02
N ALA A 307 21.00 -0.12 24.55
CA ALA A 307 21.51 1.23 24.51
C ALA A 307 21.88 1.65 23.09
N ALA A 308 21.69 2.93 22.77
CA ALA A 308 22.06 3.55 21.51
C ALA A 308 22.97 4.75 21.77
N VAL A 309 23.98 4.93 20.93
CA VAL A 309 24.90 6.08 20.96
C VAL A 309 24.71 6.89 19.69
N PHE A 310 24.58 8.20 19.85
CA PHE A 310 24.23 9.15 18.82
C PHE A 310 25.41 10.09 18.55
N ASP A 311 25.91 10.09 17.32
CA ASP A 311 27.01 10.93 16.85
C ASP A 311 26.54 11.88 15.73
N ASP A 312 26.22 13.12 16.11
CA ASP A 312 25.74 14.15 15.19
C ASP A 312 26.85 14.61 14.23
N GLY A 313 26.64 14.41 12.93
CA GLY A 313 27.62 14.64 11.89
C GLY A 313 28.70 13.56 11.81
N ASP A 314 28.52 12.41 12.47
CA ASP A 314 29.49 11.29 12.46
C ASP A 314 30.93 11.73 12.82
N GLN A 315 31.03 12.63 13.80
CA GLN A 315 32.25 13.39 14.08
C GLN A 315 33.25 12.65 14.98
N HIS A 316 32.79 11.68 15.75
CA HIS A 316 33.64 10.87 16.63
C HIS A 316 34.17 9.63 15.91
N HIS A 317 33.39 9.04 15.01
CA HIS A 317 33.84 7.92 14.17
C HIS A 317 34.86 8.37 13.13
N HIS A 318 34.47 9.34 12.29
CA HIS A 318 35.30 9.92 11.24
C HIS A 318 35.92 11.22 11.74
N SER A 319 36.77 11.10 12.77
CA SER A 319 37.32 12.28 13.41
C SER A 319 38.17 13.11 12.45
N GLY A 320 37.74 14.35 12.22
CA GLY A 320 38.50 15.33 11.43
C GLY A 320 39.86 15.66 12.03
N ARG A 321 40.73 16.29 11.22
CA ARG A 321 42.07 16.72 11.65
C ARG A 321 42.01 17.54 12.93
N THR A 322 42.92 17.26 13.87
CA THR A 322 43.07 18.03 15.11
C THR A 322 43.50 19.45 14.81
N LEU A 323 42.84 20.43 15.43
CA LEU A 323 43.21 21.83 15.30
C LEU A 323 44.22 22.19 16.40
N PRO A 324 45.47 22.57 16.06
CA PRO A 324 46.47 22.97 17.05
C PRO A 324 46.22 24.41 17.55
N LEU A 325 44.98 24.72 17.97
CA LEU A 325 44.54 26.09 18.29
C LEU A 325 45.38 26.76 19.39
N ARG A 326 45.90 25.98 20.34
CA ARG A 326 46.84 26.49 21.35
C ARG A 326 48.15 26.95 20.71
N LEU A 327 48.74 26.12 19.85
CA LEU A 327 50.00 26.46 19.18
C LEU A 327 49.82 27.63 18.21
N THR A 328 48.70 27.68 17.48
CA THR A 328 48.40 28.81 16.61
C THR A 328 48.14 30.09 17.40
N ALA A 329 47.43 30.02 18.53
CA ALA A 329 47.24 31.17 19.42
C ALA A 329 48.58 31.70 19.94
N THR A 330 49.48 30.81 20.40
CA THR A 330 50.83 31.20 20.87
C THR A 330 51.67 31.81 19.76
N GLY A 331 51.66 31.22 18.56
CA GLY A 331 52.38 31.77 17.40
C GLY A 331 51.85 33.14 16.98
N LEU A 332 50.53 33.32 16.92
CA LEU A 332 49.90 34.61 16.60
C LEU A 332 50.15 35.67 17.67
N ALA A 333 50.16 35.29 18.95
CA ALA A 333 50.51 36.20 20.05
C ALA A 333 51.96 36.67 19.94
N GLY A 334 52.90 35.75 19.68
CA GLY A 334 54.31 36.08 19.45
C GLY A 334 54.49 37.05 18.28
N SER A 335 53.84 36.78 17.14
CA SER A 335 53.87 37.65 15.96
C SER A 335 53.20 39.01 16.20
N ALA A 336 52.12 39.07 17.01
CA ALA A 336 51.48 40.32 17.38
C ALA A 336 52.40 41.20 18.25
N VAL A 337 53.11 40.60 19.21
CA VAL A 337 54.08 41.32 20.04
C VAL A 337 55.22 41.85 19.17
N ALA A 338 55.80 41.02 18.30
CA ALA A 338 56.87 41.44 17.39
C ALA A 338 56.42 42.54 16.41
N GLY A 339 55.25 42.38 15.78
CA GLY A 339 54.67 43.38 14.87
C GLY A 339 54.30 44.69 15.56
N GLY A 340 53.87 44.63 16.83
CA GLY A 340 53.58 45.82 17.63
C GLY A 340 54.81 46.65 17.95
N ILE A 341 55.96 45.98 18.13
CA ILE A 341 57.26 46.62 18.36
C ILE A 341 57.81 47.26 17.07
N VAL A 342 57.66 46.59 15.92
CA VAL A 342 58.30 47.02 14.65
C VAL A 342 57.43 47.95 13.81
N LEU A 343 56.11 47.70 13.74
CA LEU A 343 55.18 48.35 12.79
C LEU A 343 54.06 49.13 13.50
N GLY A 344 54.04 49.12 14.84
CA GLY A 344 53.07 49.83 15.66
C GLY A 344 51.79 49.06 15.98
N PRO A 345 51.01 49.51 16.99
CA PRO A 345 49.91 48.74 17.59
C PRO A 345 48.73 48.48 16.63
N ALA A 346 48.52 49.36 15.65
CA ALA A 346 47.42 49.22 14.69
C ALA A 346 47.58 47.98 13.78
N LEU A 347 48.81 47.63 13.40
CA LEU A 347 49.10 46.47 12.55
C LEU A 347 49.23 45.16 13.36
N ALA A 348 49.46 45.25 14.68
CA ALA A 348 49.49 44.10 15.59
C ALA A 348 48.11 43.66 16.09
N ALA A 349 47.14 44.58 16.14
CA ALA A 349 45.79 44.33 16.64
C ALA A 349 45.06 43.14 15.96
N PRO A 350 45.15 42.93 14.63
CA PRO A 350 44.49 41.78 13.99
C PRO A 350 45.08 40.44 14.43
N LEU A 351 46.41 40.36 14.60
CA LEU A 351 47.10 39.14 15.04
C LEU A 351 46.80 38.82 16.51
N ALA A 352 46.75 39.85 17.37
CA ALA A 352 46.35 39.70 18.76
C ALA A 352 44.88 39.25 18.88
N ALA A 353 43.99 39.82 18.06
CA ALA A 353 42.58 39.41 18.01
C ALA A 353 42.41 37.96 17.52
N LEU A 354 43.15 37.54 16.50
CA LEU A 354 43.14 36.16 16.00
C LEU A 354 43.72 35.18 17.03
N SER A 355 44.78 35.57 17.76
CA SER A 355 45.35 34.78 18.86
C SER A 355 44.32 34.58 19.97
N ALA A 356 43.66 35.66 20.41
CA ALA A 356 42.61 35.61 21.42
C ALA A 356 41.43 34.75 20.94
N ALA A 357 41.01 34.88 19.68
CA ALA A 357 39.94 34.07 19.10
C ALA A 357 40.30 32.57 19.05
N ALA A 358 41.53 32.23 18.66
CA ALA A 358 42.02 30.85 18.66
C ALA A 358 42.07 30.26 20.08
N MET A 359 42.53 31.03 21.05
CA MET A 359 42.57 30.61 22.46
C MET A 359 41.16 30.47 23.06
N LEU A 360 40.24 31.38 22.72
CA LEU A 360 38.82 31.29 23.11
C LEU A 360 38.13 30.08 22.48
N ALA A 361 38.37 29.79 21.20
CA ALA A 361 37.86 28.60 20.53
C ALA A 361 38.39 27.31 21.18
N TRP A 362 39.69 27.29 21.53
CA TRP A 362 40.29 26.17 22.26
C TRP A 362 39.68 26.00 23.66
N ALA A 363 39.54 27.10 24.42
CA ALA A 363 38.94 27.11 25.75
C ALA A 363 37.45 26.70 25.71
N ALA A 364 36.75 27.04 24.62
CA ALA A 364 35.39 26.59 24.32
C ALA A 364 35.29 25.10 23.96
N GLY A 365 36.42 24.38 23.88
CA GLY A 365 36.47 22.96 23.60
C GLY A 365 36.45 22.60 22.11
N ILE A 366 36.66 23.56 21.21
CA ILE A 366 36.83 23.29 19.78
C ILE A 366 38.23 22.72 19.58
N ARG A 367 38.32 21.40 19.34
CA ARG A 367 39.60 20.68 19.24
C ARG A 367 39.89 20.12 17.86
N ARG A 368 38.88 20.00 17.01
CA ARG A 368 38.96 19.32 15.70
C ARG A 368 38.20 20.12 14.66
N ILE A 369 38.55 19.93 13.39
CA ILE A 369 37.75 20.43 12.28
C ILE A 369 36.43 19.64 12.29
N PRO A 370 35.27 20.31 12.41
CA PRO A 370 34.00 19.61 12.37
C PRO A 370 33.76 19.03 10.98
N SER A 371 33.16 17.84 10.90
CA SER A 371 32.90 17.16 9.63
C SER A 371 31.96 17.96 8.72
N TRP A 372 31.13 18.84 9.31
CA TRP A 372 30.00 19.52 8.66
C TRP A 372 29.02 18.57 7.96
N SER A 373 29.12 17.26 8.23
CA SER A 373 28.14 16.29 7.79
C SER A 373 26.81 16.61 8.45
N LYS A 374 25.74 16.28 7.73
CA LYS A 374 24.38 16.45 8.22
C LYS A 374 23.82 15.15 8.77
N ALA A 375 24.44 14.00 8.52
CA ALA A 375 23.98 12.70 8.97
C ALA A 375 24.10 12.53 10.48
N LEU A 376 23.25 11.66 11.04
CA LEU A 376 23.35 11.15 12.39
C LEU A 376 23.80 9.69 12.31
N ARG A 377 24.93 9.34 12.91
CA ARG A 377 25.30 7.94 13.10
C ARG A 377 24.73 7.46 14.43
N VAL A 378 23.99 6.35 14.40
CA VAL A 378 23.52 5.64 15.59
C VAL A 378 24.23 4.30 15.66
N SER A 379 24.99 4.07 16.72
CA SER A 379 25.75 2.84 16.95
C SER A 379 25.30 2.12 18.21
N SER A 380 25.52 0.81 18.26
CA SER A 380 25.31 0.00 19.46
C SER A 380 26.60 -0.05 20.28
N PRO A 381 26.59 0.25 21.60
CA PRO A 381 27.80 0.14 22.44
C PRO A 381 28.42 -1.25 22.50
N GLU A 382 27.60 -2.29 22.32
CA GLU A 382 27.99 -3.69 22.35
C GLU A 382 28.16 -4.28 20.94
N ASP A 383 28.12 -3.44 19.89
CA ASP A 383 28.17 -3.84 18.48
C ASP A 383 27.11 -4.89 18.09
N THR A 384 26.00 -4.97 18.84
CA THR A 384 24.88 -5.90 18.60
C THR A 384 24.19 -5.65 17.25
N TYR A 385 24.26 -4.41 16.77
CA TYR A 385 23.68 -3.98 15.51
C TYR A 385 24.72 -3.21 14.69
N PRO A 386 24.71 -3.34 13.35
CA PRO A 386 25.47 -2.45 12.48
C PRO A 386 25.09 -0.99 12.72
N ASP A 387 26.00 -0.08 12.35
CA ASP A 387 25.71 1.34 12.41
C ASP A 387 24.55 1.71 11.49
N SER A 388 23.71 2.61 11.98
CA SER A 388 22.62 3.21 11.22
C SER A 388 22.94 4.67 10.93
N TYR A 389 22.95 5.04 9.66
CA TYR A 389 23.12 6.43 9.22
C TYR A 389 21.75 7.02 8.94
N GLN A 390 21.37 8.04 9.69
CA GLN A 390 20.02 8.61 9.68
C GLN A 390 20.01 10.09 9.35
N ALA A 391 18.90 10.54 8.78
CA ALA A 391 18.58 11.95 8.55
C ALA A 391 17.14 12.24 8.99
N ILE A 392 16.99 13.20 9.90
CA ILE A 392 15.71 13.71 10.39
C ILE A 392 15.41 15.05 9.73
N LEU A 393 14.32 15.06 8.98
CA LEU A 393 13.97 16.05 7.97
C LEU A 393 12.59 16.63 8.28
N PRO A 394 12.50 17.68 9.12
CA PRO A 394 11.25 18.41 9.30
C PRO A 394 10.81 19.08 7.99
N VAL A 395 9.50 19.06 7.75
CA VAL A 395 8.88 19.88 6.70
C VAL A 395 8.90 21.33 7.15
N VAL A 396 9.57 22.18 6.38
CA VAL A 396 9.77 23.61 6.71
C VAL A 396 8.92 24.54 5.86
N ASP A 397 8.43 24.07 4.72
CA ASP A 397 7.55 24.86 3.85
C ASP A 397 6.58 23.97 3.07
N ILE A 398 5.38 24.53 2.89
CA ILE A 398 4.30 24.01 2.04
C ILE A 398 3.69 25.25 1.35
N PRO A 399 3.19 25.16 0.11
CA PRO A 399 2.57 26.29 -0.57
C PRO A 399 1.52 27.00 0.30
N LYS A 400 1.60 28.33 0.39
CA LYS A 400 0.67 29.14 1.22
C LYS A 400 -0.80 28.97 0.82
N ALA A 401 -1.08 28.69 -0.44
CA ALA A 401 -2.44 28.42 -0.93
C ALA A 401 -2.98 27.03 -0.50
N GLY A 402 -2.13 26.19 0.10
CA GLY A 402 -2.36 24.77 0.29
C GLY A 402 -2.03 23.95 -0.95
N ILE A 403 -2.04 22.64 -0.79
CA ILE A 403 -1.93 21.66 -1.86
C ILE A 403 -3.35 21.24 -2.25
N VAL A 404 -3.61 21.11 -3.55
CA VAL A 404 -4.94 20.72 -4.06
C VAL A 404 -5.30 19.32 -3.56
N PHE A 405 -6.55 19.15 -3.14
CA PHE A 405 -7.09 17.87 -2.71
C PHE A 405 -8.25 17.43 -3.64
N PRO A 406 -8.29 16.15 -4.07
CA PRO A 406 -7.27 15.08 -3.90
C PRO A 406 -5.91 15.37 -4.57
N GLY A 407 -4.84 14.68 -4.16
CA GLY A 407 -3.47 14.89 -4.66
C GLY A 407 -2.50 15.52 -3.63
N SER A 408 -2.91 15.67 -2.38
CA SER A 408 -2.13 16.29 -1.29
C SER A 408 -1.52 15.31 -0.29
N GLU A 409 -1.67 14.01 -0.56
CA GLU A 409 -1.21 12.84 0.18
C GLU A 409 0.31 12.60 0.06
N PHE A 410 1.11 13.65 0.23
CA PHE A 410 2.56 13.62 -0.02
C PHE A 410 3.35 12.60 0.81
N LEU A 411 2.80 12.12 1.92
CA LEU A 411 3.43 11.09 2.75
C LEU A 411 3.44 9.72 2.05
N GLN A 412 2.55 9.49 1.08
CA GLN A 412 2.59 8.30 0.23
C GLN A 412 3.84 8.27 -0.66
N ALA A 413 4.35 9.43 -1.06
CA ALA A 413 5.54 9.51 -1.92
C ALA A 413 6.80 8.90 -1.27
N LEU A 414 6.78 8.68 0.05
CA LEU A 414 7.83 7.95 0.76
C LEU A 414 7.86 6.46 0.40
N ASP A 415 6.72 5.89 0.00
CA ASP A 415 6.58 4.49 -0.40
C ASP A 415 7.11 4.24 -1.82
N ASP A 416 7.28 5.28 -2.64
CA ASP A 416 7.67 5.17 -4.06
C ASP A 416 9.19 5.15 -4.25
N LEU A 417 9.96 5.47 -3.20
CA LEU A 417 11.41 5.60 -3.25
C LEU A 417 12.13 4.27 -3.01
N ASP A 418 12.53 3.60 -4.10
CA ASP A 418 13.42 2.44 -4.04
C ASP A 418 14.89 2.87 -4.08
N THR A 419 15.52 3.02 -2.91
CA THR A 419 16.91 3.51 -2.79
C THR A 419 17.77 2.70 -1.83
N GLY A 420 17.26 1.58 -1.31
CA GLY A 420 17.90 0.81 -0.24
C GLY A 420 17.82 1.42 1.17
N ALA A 421 17.25 2.62 1.32
CA ALA A 421 16.98 3.25 2.61
C ALA A 421 15.57 2.96 3.13
N THR A 422 15.39 3.09 4.44
CA THR A 422 14.07 3.05 5.10
C THR A 422 13.55 4.47 5.32
N PHE A 423 12.37 4.77 4.77
CA PHE A 423 11.69 6.05 4.94
C PHE A 423 10.51 5.88 5.89
N ASP A 424 10.51 6.58 7.02
CA ASP A 424 9.35 6.69 7.91
C ASP A 424 9.02 8.16 8.16
N PHE A 425 7.83 8.41 8.70
CA PHE A 425 7.42 9.74 9.09
C PHE A 425 6.82 9.77 10.50
N ALA A 426 6.84 10.95 11.10
CA ALA A 426 6.16 11.29 12.33
C ALA A 426 5.31 12.56 12.11
N VAL A 427 4.09 12.57 12.64
CA VAL A 427 3.22 13.75 12.69
C VAL A 427 2.90 14.04 14.16
N ASN A 428 3.26 15.22 14.62
CA ASN A 428 2.87 15.70 15.94
C ASN A 428 1.61 16.55 15.83
N LEU A 429 0.62 16.25 16.66
CA LEU A 429 -0.66 16.94 16.70
C LEU A 429 -0.91 17.55 18.08
N VAL A 430 -1.13 18.86 18.09
CA VAL A 430 -1.44 19.62 19.31
C VAL A 430 -2.79 20.30 19.10
N THR A 431 -3.83 19.77 19.74
CA THR A 431 -5.16 20.38 19.75
C THR A 431 -5.16 21.56 20.72
N LEU A 432 -5.86 22.63 20.35
CA LEU A 432 -5.97 23.86 21.13
C LEU A 432 -7.45 24.20 21.38
N SER A 433 -7.71 24.96 22.44
CA SER A 433 -9.05 25.50 22.66
C SER A 433 -9.33 26.65 21.67
N ARG A 434 -10.55 26.67 21.15
CA ARG A 434 -10.97 27.64 20.14
C ARG A 434 -10.88 29.08 20.64
N GLU A 435 -11.30 29.33 21.87
CA GLU A 435 -11.22 30.65 22.52
C GLU A 435 -9.79 31.17 22.62
N MET A 436 -8.85 30.33 23.07
CA MET A 436 -7.45 30.72 23.20
C MET A 436 -6.81 30.99 21.84
N GLU A 437 -7.23 30.27 20.80
CA GLU A 437 -6.74 30.50 19.45
C GLU A 437 -7.29 31.80 18.85
N PHE A 438 -8.56 32.14 19.07
CA PHE A 438 -9.10 33.43 18.66
C PHE A 438 -8.35 34.60 19.33
N VAL A 439 -8.06 34.50 20.62
CA VAL A 439 -7.25 35.51 21.32
C VAL A 439 -5.85 35.65 20.71
N ARG A 440 -5.24 34.55 20.25
CA ARG A 440 -3.96 34.61 19.52
C ARG A 440 -4.12 35.25 18.14
N ASN A 441 -5.17 34.91 17.41
CA ASN A 441 -5.47 35.47 16.10
C ASN A 441 -5.73 36.98 16.19
N ASP A 442 -6.43 37.46 17.21
CA ASP A 442 -6.67 38.89 17.44
C ASP A 442 -5.38 39.66 17.75
N ARG A 443 -4.51 39.09 18.59
CA ARG A 443 -3.17 39.67 18.84
C ARG A 443 -2.33 39.70 17.58
N ALA A 444 -2.32 38.61 16.81
CA ALA A 444 -1.60 38.53 15.55
C ALA A 444 -2.11 39.56 14.53
N LYS A 445 -3.44 39.76 14.45
CA LYS A 445 -4.07 40.78 13.62
C LYS A 445 -3.63 42.18 14.03
N GLY A 446 -3.66 42.52 15.33
CA GLY A 446 -3.15 43.80 15.83
C GLY A 446 -1.68 44.03 15.47
N ASN A 447 -0.82 43.04 15.68
CA ASN A 447 0.60 43.12 15.32
C ASN A 447 0.84 43.32 13.81
N ILE A 448 -0.05 42.81 12.96
CA ILE A 448 0.01 43.00 11.50
C ILE A 448 -0.43 44.41 11.14
N ASP A 449 -1.52 44.91 11.74
CA ASP A 449 -2.05 46.26 11.50
C ASP A 449 -1.05 47.36 11.91
N ASP A 450 -0.41 47.19 13.07
CA ASP A 450 0.68 48.05 13.55
C ASP A 450 1.83 48.07 12.53
N GLN A 451 2.23 46.91 12.01
CA GLN A 451 3.29 46.80 11.01
C GLN A 451 2.91 47.45 9.66
N PHE A 452 1.66 47.34 9.21
CA PHE A 452 1.18 48.04 8.01
C PHE A 452 1.28 49.55 8.16
N THR A 453 0.82 50.06 9.30
CA THR A 453 0.89 51.50 9.61
C THR A 453 2.34 51.99 9.63
N GLN A 454 3.26 51.17 10.18
CA GLN A 454 4.67 51.51 10.36
C GLN A 454 5.56 51.31 9.13
N ARG A 455 5.16 50.51 8.13
CA ARG A 455 6.01 50.13 6.98
C ARG A 455 5.59 50.72 5.62
N ARG A 456 4.63 51.66 5.60
CA ARG A 456 4.08 52.30 4.39
C ARG A 456 5.10 52.80 3.34
N ASP A 457 6.38 52.96 3.69
CA ASP A 457 7.44 53.49 2.83
C ASP A 457 8.55 52.47 2.46
N VAL A 458 8.41 51.18 2.84
CA VAL A 458 9.43 50.14 2.59
C VAL A 458 9.07 49.27 1.39
N ARG A 459 9.84 49.41 0.30
CA ARG A 459 9.70 48.61 -0.94
C ARG A 459 9.65 47.09 -0.64
N ASN A 460 8.58 46.43 -1.09
CA ASN A 460 8.24 44.99 -0.93
C ASN A 460 7.78 44.49 0.45
N GLY A 461 7.77 45.32 1.50
CA GLY A 461 7.29 44.91 2.83
C GLY A 461 5.78 44.60 2.87
N ASP A 462 5.01 45.37 2.11
CA ASP A 462 3.54 45.27 2.07
C ASP A 462 3.07 43.94 1.49
N ALA A 463 3.75 43.39 0.48
CA ALA A 463 3.32 42.15 -0.17
C ALA A 463 3.38 40.93 0.78
N GLU A 464 4.42 40.84 1.61
CA GLU A 464 4.57 39.75 2.60
C GLU A 464 3.56 39.88 3.75
N LEU A 465 3.33 41.12 4.20
CA LEU A 465 2.33 41.45 5.23
C LEU A 465 0.91 41.18 4.73
N ILE A 466 0.57 41.57 3.50
CA ILE A 466 -0.73 41.28 2.85
C ILE A 466 -0.94 39.77 2.74
N ALA A 467 0.08 39.02 2.32
CA ALA A 467 -0.01 37.57 2.24
C ALA A 467 -0.28 36.94 3.61
N THR A 468 0.43 37.39 4.66
CA THR A 468 0.26 36.89 6.04
C THR A 468 -1.11 37.26 6.60
N TRP A 469 -1.57 38.49 6.34
CA TRP A 469 -2.91 38.95 6.72
C TRP A 469 -4.01 38.11 6.05
N ARG A 470 -3.89 37.83 4.74
CA ARG A 470 -4.82 36.96 4.01
C ARG A 470 -4.84 35.55 4.58
N GLN A 471 -3.68 35.00 4.95
CA GLN A 471 -3.59 33.68 5.59
C GLN A 471 -4.27 33.65 6.96
N LEU A 472 -4.04 34.68 7.78
CA LEU A 472 -4.68 34.78 9.10
C LEU A 472 -6.20 34.97 8.97
N ALA A 473 -6.64 35.81 8.03
CA ALA A 473 -8.06 36.01 7.74
C ALA A 473 -8.74 34.72 7.25
N GLU A 474 -8.09 33.98 6.36
CA GLU A 474 -8.59 32.66 5.90
C GLU A 474 -8.62 31.65 7.03
N TYR A 475 -7.58 31.59 7.88
CA TYR A 475 -7.56 30.71 9.06
C TYR A 475 -8.72 31.01 10.02
N ASN A 476 -8.94 32.29 10.34
CA ASN A 476 -10.10 32.73 11.14
C ASN A 476 -11.42 32.33 10.50
N ARG A 477 -11.58 32.59 9.19
CA ARG A 477 -12.79 32.23 8.45
C ARG A 477 -13.09 30.74 8.52
N GLN A 478 -12.08 29.88 8.41
CA GLN A 478 -12.24 28.43 8.54
C GLN A 478 -12.70 28.02 9.95
N LEU A 479 -12.12 28.62 10.98
CA LEU A 479 -12.52 28.37 12.37
C LEU A 479 -13.91 28.95 12.71
N GLU A 480 -14.36 30.00 12.04
CA GLU A 480 -15.69 30.59 12.22
C GLU A 480 -16.78 29.84 11.45
N ALA A 481 -16.43 29.24 10.31
CA ALA A 481 -17.39 28.61 9.39
C ALA A 481 -18.19 27.46 10.01
N ASN A 482 -17.63 26.72 10.98
CA ASN A 482 -18.32 25.61 11.65
C ASN A 482 -17.92 25.54 13.14
N ILE A 483 -18.90 25.33 14.02
CA ILE A 483 -18.68 25.19 15.46
C ILE A 483 -17.85 23.95 15.83
N ASP A 484 -17.95 22.89 15.02
CA ASP A 484 -17.20 21.65 15.22
C ASP A 484 -15.76 21.72 14.71
N GLU A 485 -15.40 22.82 14.04
CA GLU A 485 -14.05 23.02 13.53
C GLU A 485 -13.11 23.40 14.68
N ARG A 486 -12.03 22.61 14.85
CA ARG A 486 -11.07 22.81 15.94
C ARG A 486 -9.73 23.33 15.40
N PRO A 487 -9.10 24.28 16.10
CA PRO A 487 -7.72 24.67 15.79
C PRO A 487 -6.76 23.54 16.15
N LEU A 488 -5.83 23.28 15.25
CA LEU A 488 -4.87 22.20 15.34
C LEU A 488 -3.49 22.72 14.97
N HIS A 489 -2.48 22.31 15.72
CA HIS A 489 -1.08 22.59 15.40
C HIS A 489 -0.43 21.29 14.95
N ALA A 490 0.12 21.28 13.75
CA ALA A 490 0.71 20.10 13.13
C ALA A 490 2.18 20.32 12.77
N ALA A 491 3.02 19.32 13.02
CA ALA A 491 4.38 19.25 12.49
C ALA A 491 4.58 17.92 11.78
N PHE A 492 5.13 17.95 10.56
CA PHE A 492 5.49 16.77 9.78
C PHE A 492 7.01 16.60 9.80
N ILE A 493 7.47 15.40 10.16
CA ILE A 493 8.88 15.04 10.24
C ILE A 493 9.07 13.77 9.45
N ILE A 494 10.00 13.77 8.51
CA ILE A 494 10.40 12.56 7.77
C ILE A 494 11.75 12.12 8.32
N ALA A 495 11.96 10.82 8.44
CA ALA A 495 13.24 10.29 8.82
C ALA A 495 13.65 9.13 7.92
N VAL A 496 14.88 9.24 7.42
CA VAL A 496 15.51 8.33 6.48
C VAL A 496 16.62 7.62 7.22
N GLY A 497 16.66 6.29 7.15
CA GLY A 497 17.76 5.49 7.70
C GLY A 497 18.38 4.60 6.62
N ALA A 498 19.70 4.51 6.59
CA ALA A 498 20.47 3.78 5.60
C ALA A 498 21.67 3.07 6.24
N PRO A 499 22.22 2.02 5.58
CA PRO A 499 23.40 1.31 6.07
C PRO A 499 24.71 2.11 5.95
N ASP A 500 24.75 3.15 5.12
CA ASP A 500 25.95 3.95 4.85
C ASP A 500 25.60 5.41 4.43
N HIS A 501 26.61 6.30 4.45
CA HIS A 501 26.45 7.72 4.08
C HIS A 501 26.05 7.92 2.61
N HIS A 502 26.57 7.12 1.67
CA HIS A 502 26.30 7.30 0.25
C HIS A 502 24.83 7.02 -0.06
N THR A 503 24.33 5.89 0.46
CA THR A 503 22.91 5.54 0.37
C THR A 503 22.05 6.62 1.03
N LEU A 504 22.41 7.10 2.23
CA LEU A 504 21.66 8.15 2.92
C LEU A 504 21.57 9.45 2.09
N ASP A 505 22.70 9.96 1.58
CA ASP A 505 22.73 11.22 0.83
C ASP A 505 21.96 11.11 -0.50
N TYR A 506 22.09 9.97 -1.19
CA TYR A 506 21.31 9.67 -2.39
C TYR A 506 19.80 9.64 -2.09
N SER A 507 19.38 8.91 -1.07
CA SER A 507 17.98 8.80 -0.64
C SER A 507 17.39 10.15 -0.24
N VAL A 508 18.13 10.98 0.51
CA VAL A 508 17.68 12.33 0.90
C VAL A 508 17.57 13.26 -0.31
N LYS A 509 18.45 13.11 -1.32
CA LYS A 509 18.36 13.85 -2.57
C LYS A 509 17.09 13.47 -3.34
N ARG A 510 16.85 12.16 -3.56
CA ARG A 510 15.66 11.65 -4.24
C ARG A 510 14.37 12.04 -3.55
N LEU A 511 14.32 11.93 -2.22
CA LEU A 511 13.18 12.38 -1.42
C LEU A 511 12.87 13.86 -1.64
N ARG A 512 13.89 14.73 -1.73
CA ARG A 512 13.66 16.16 -1.98
C ARG A 512 13.11 16.41 -3.38
N GLU A 513 13.63 15.72 -4.38
CA GLU A 513 13.12 15.79 -5.77
C GLU A 513 11.64 15.40 -5.79
N GLU A 514 11.31 14.26 -5.16
CA GLU A 514 9.96 13.72 -5.12
C GLU A 514 8.95 14.65 -4.41
N LEU A 515 9.30 15.17 -3.22
CA LEU A 515 8.45 16.12 -2.48
C LEU A 515 8.29 17.47 -3.20
N THR A 516 9.28 17.87 -4.01
CA THR A 516 9.18 19.08 -4.82
C THR A 516 8.18 18.86 -5.96
N ALA A 517 8.23 17.69 -6.60
CA ALA A 517 7.30 17.30 -7.67
C ALA A 517 5.87 17.10 -7.15
N SER A 518 5.68 16.46 -5.99
CA SER A 518 4.36 16.08 -5.48
C SER A 518 3.55 17.24 -4.89
N GLY A 519 4.18 18.34 -4.48
CA GLY A 519 3.44 19.45 -3.86
C GLY A 519 4.26 20.68 -3.51
N GLN A 520 5.44 20.85 -4.11
CA GLN A 520 6.39 21.93 -3.78
C GLN A 520 6.72 21.99 -2.28
N ILE A 521 6.84 20.81 -1.64
CA ILE A 521 7.08 20.69 -0.21
C ILE A 521 8.57 20.77 0.06
N ALA A 522 8.96 21.68 0.96
CA ALA A 522 10.35 21.84 1.34
C ALA A 522 10.65 21.12 2.65
N ILE A 523 11.59 20.18 2.58
CA ILE A 523 12.23 19.56 3.75
C ILE A 523 13.62 20.13 3.96
N ARG A 524 14.10 20.15 5.22
CA ARG A 524 15.43 20.68 5.53
C ARG A 524 16.23 19.77 6.45
N HIS A 525 17.52 19.66 6.14
CA HIS A 525 18.47 18.84 6.87
C HIS A 525 19.40 19.75 7.71
N TYR A 526 19.21 19.75 9.04
CA TYR A 526 19.87 20.68 9.97
C TYR A 526 21.08 20.04 10.67
N ARG A 527 22.26 20.64 10.50
CA ARG A 527 23.54 20.21 11.13
C ARG A 527 23.54 20.45 12.63
N GLY A 528 23.96 19.49 13.45
CA GLY A 528 24.04 19.66 14.91
C GLY A 528 22.68 19.72 15.62
N ALA A 529 21.61 19.41 14.90
CA ALA A 529 20.26 19.27 15.45
C ALA A 529 19.72 17.85 15.31
N GLN A 530 20.40 16.95 14.59
CA GLN A 530 19.85 15.64 14.24
C GLN A 530 19.57 14.80 15.48
N THR A 531 20.50 14.77 16.45
CA THR A 531 20.30 14.01 17.69
C THR A 531 19.03 14.48 18.43
N LYS A 532 18.79 15.79 18.49
CA LYS A 532 17.58 16.34 19.14
C LYS A 532 16.31 16.08 18.35
N LEU A 533 16.37 16.20 17.02
CA LEU A 533 15.24 15.95 16.15
C LEU A 533 14.88 14.46 16.11
N TRP A 534 15.86 13.57 16.25
CA TRP A 534 15.65 12.12 16.32
C TRP A 534 14.72 11.74 17.47
N ALA A 535 14.78 12.46 18.60
CA ALA A 535 13.86 12.26 19.71
C ALA A 535 12.37 12.44 19.35
N ALA A 536 12.03 13.05 18.20
CA ALA A 536 10.66 13.05 17.68
C ALA A 536 10.12 11.64 17.40
N PHE A 537 10.99 10.67 17.17
CA PHE A 537 10.67 9.25 16.97
C PHE A 537 10.79 8.42 18.26
N ASN A 538 11.11 9.06 19.38
CA ASN A 538 10.98 8.46 20.70
C ASN A 538 9.59 8.82 21.25
N PRO A 539 8.70 7.85 21.48
CA PRO A 539 7.37 8.17 21.98
C PRO A 539 7.51 8.89 23.33
N ALA A 540 6.65 9.89 23.57
CA ALA A 540 6.66 10.75 24.75
C ALA A 540 7.65 11.92 24.81
N ALA A 541 8.51 12.11 23.80
CA ALA A 541 9.40 13.27 23.80
C ALA A 541 8.59 14.59 23.66
N PRO A 542 8.70 15.55 24.61
CA PRO A 542 7.95 16.80 24.53
C PRO A 542 8.40 17.63 23.33
N THR A 543 7.45 18.11 22.52
CA THR A 543 7.68 18.85 21.28
C THR A 543 8.66 20.03 21.43
N HIS A 544 8.64 20.72 22.57
CA HIS A 544 9.53 21.85 22.85
C HIS A 544 10.97 21.45 23.23
N LYS A 545 11.20 20.20 23.69
CA LYS A 545 12.54 19.69 24.04
C LYS A 545 13.25 19.10 22.83
N THR A 546 12.49 18.46 21.92
CA THR A 546 12.99 17.91 20.65
C THR A 546 13.37 19.02 19.66
N GLY A 547 12.78 20.21 19.79
CA GLY A 547 12.92 21.31 18.83
C GLY A 547 11.95 21.24 17.66
N VAL A 548 10.98 20.32 17.71
CA VAL A 548 9.93 20.17 16.70
C VAL A 548 8.94 21.35 16.71
N ASP A 549 8.81 22.03 17.85
CA ASP A 549 8.00 23.25 18.01
C ASP A 549 8.39 24.36 17.01
N GLN A 550 9.64 24.34 16.54
CA GLN A 550 10.15 25.23 15.51
C GLN A 550 9.51 24.99 14.13
N PHE A 551 8.93 23.82 13.91
CA PHE A 551 8.33 23.39 12.65
C PHE A 551 6.82 23.15 12.74
N THR A 552 6.25 23.27 13.94
CA THR A 552 4.80 23.20 14.16
C THR A 552 4.10 24.42 13.56
N GLN A 553 3.14 24.17 12.66
CA GLN A 553 2.34 25.20 12.01
C GLN A 553 0.85 25.08 12.40
N PRO A 554 0.13 26.21 12.52
CA PRO A 554 -1.32 26.21 12.69
C PRO A 554 -2.06 25.64 11.47
N THR A 555 -3.16 24.96 11.72
CA THR A 555 -4.11 24.41 10.75
C THR A 555 -5.46 24.19 11.44
N THR A 556 -6.44 23.72 10.69
CA THR A 556 -7.73 23.30 11.24
C THR A 556 -7.90 21.80 11.03
N THR A 557 -8.77 21.14 11.79
CA THR A 557 -9.07 19.72 11.60
C THR A 557 -9.45 19.36 10.16
N LYS A 558 -10.23 20.21 9.48
CA LYS A 558 -10.62 20.08 8.07
C LYS A 558 -9.41 20.18 7.16
N LYS A 559 -8.61 21.25 7.26
CA LYS A 559 -7.44 21.46 6.38
C LYS A 559 -6.37 20.40 6.60
N TRP A 560 -6.17 19.95 7.83
CA TRP A 560 -5.26 18.84 8.14
C TRP A 560 -5.74 17.52 7.56
N SER A 561 -7.04 17.23 7.66
CA SER A 561 -7.61 15.96 7.18
C SER A 561 -7.38 15.69 5.69
N ARG A 562 -7.24 16.76 4.89
CA ARG A 562 -6.97 16.65 3.45
C ARG A 562 -5.56 16.18 3.13
N PHE A 563 -4.61 16.22 4.07
CA PHE A 563 -3.30 15.55 3.88
C PHE A 563 -3.40 14.02 3.90
N VAL A 564 -4.50 13.46 4.41
CA VAL A 564 -4.79 12.01 4.48
C VAL A 564 -3.59 11.16 4.88
N PRO A 565 -3.04 11.33 6.10
CA PRO A 565 -1.83 10.62 6.51
C PRO A 565 -1.98 9.09 6.65
N PHE A 566 -3.22 8.56 6.72
CA PHE A 566 -3.49 7.12 6.87
C PHE A 566 -4.14 6.54 5.63
N THR A 567 -3.31 6.07 4.71
CA THR A 567 -3.77 5.49 3.46
C THR A 567 -3.23 4.08 3.27
N SER A 568 -3.94 3.28 2.49
CA SER A 568 -3.52 1.94 2.12
C SER A 568 -3.69 1.71 0.62
N SER A 569 -2.65 1.14 0.02
CA SER A 569 -2.62 0.59 -1.33
C SER A 569 -2.62 -0.96 -1.32
N MET A 570 -2.79 -1.59 -0.15
CA MET A 570 -2.77 -3.05 -0.04
C MET A 570 -3.96 -3.70 -0.73
N VAL A 571 -3.70 -4.79 -1.46
CA VAL A 571 -4.69 -5.61 -2.17
C VAL A 571 -4.48 -7.10 -1.81
N GLY A 572 -5.54 -7.90 -1.91
CA GLY A 572 -5.49 -9.35 -1.66
C GLY A 572 -5.85 -9.78 -0.24
N ASN A 573 -5.83 -11.09 -0.03
CA ASN A 573 -6.29 -11.75 1.19
C ASN A 573 -5.20 -11.85 2.27
N SER A 574 -5.64 -12.15 3.50
CA SER A 574 -4.74 -12.46 4.62
C SER A 574 -4.18 -13.87 4.58
N THR A 575 -4.77 -14.75 3.76
CA THR A 575 -4.46 -16.18 3.60
C THR A 575 -4.58 -16.56 2.13
N GLY A 576 -4.12 -17.77 1.78
CA GLY A 576 -4.33 -18.34 0.44
C GLY A 576 -3.07 -18.36 -0.42
N ILE A 577 -3.26 -18.56 -1.72
CA ILE A 577 -2.18 -18.71 -2.70
C ILE A 577 -1.47 -17.36 -2.86
N LEU A 578 -0.13 -17.33 -2.85
CA LEU A 578 0.61 -16.13 -3.21
C LEU A 578 0.32 -15.77 -4.67
N LEU A 579 -0.53 -14.79 -4.95
CA LEU A 579 -0.79 -14.39 -6.33
C LEU A 579 0.42 -13.67 -6.92
N GLY A 580 1.03 -12.76 -6.15
CA GLY A 580 2.10 -11.91 -6.62
C GLY A 580 2.52 -10.85 -5.62
N PHE A 581 3.10 -9.77 -6.12
CA PHE A 581 3.59 -8.64 -5.33
C PHE A 581 3.04 -7.34 -5.88
N ASN A 582 2.63 -6.43 -4.99
CA ASN A 582 2.11 -5.13 -5.38
C ASN A 582 3.19 -4.29 -6.07
N ARG A 583 2.86 -3.65 -7.19
CA ARG A 583 3.77 -2.77 -7.95
C ARG A 583 3.32 -1.32 -7.99
N ASN A 584 2.38 -0.95 -7.13
CA ASN A 584 1.98 0.44 -6.99
C ASN A 584 3.10 1.31 -6.42
N ASN A 585 3.92 0.76 -5.53
CA ASN A 585 4.99 1.47 -4.86
C ASN A 585 6.16 0.52 -4.57
N ALA A 586 7.28 1.07 -4.09
CA ALA A 586 8.51 0.32 -3.83
C ALA A 586 8.42 -0.65 -2.64
N LEU A 587 7.31 -0.66 -1.89
CA LEU A 587 7.14 -1.60 -0.77
C LEU A 587 6.91 -3.04 -1.22
N ASN A 588 6.51 -3.29 -2.47
CA ASN A 588 6.39 -4.63 -3.04
C ASN A 588 5.55 -5.62 -2.18
N SER A 589 4.50 -5.14 -1.50
CA SER A 589 3.74 -5.96 -0.54
C SER A 589 3.20 -7.25 -1.18
N ALA A 590 3.34 -8.40 -0.51
CA ALA A 590 2.82 -9.67 -1.02
C ALA A 590 1.29 -9.65 -1.11
N VAL A 591 0.75 -10.23 -2.18
CA VAL A 591 -0.68 -10.32 -2.49
C VAL A 591 -1.10 -11.78 -2.47
N LEU A 592 -1.99 -12.15 -1.55
CA LEU A 592 -2.57 -13.50 -1.48
C LEU A 592 -3.96 -13.53 -2.12
N LEU A 593 -4.35 -14.69 -2.65
CA LEU A 593 -5.66 -14.98 -3.23
C LEU A 593 -6.27 -16.21 -2.56
N ASP A 594 -7.52 -16.11 -2.10
CA ASP A 594 -8.21 -17.23 -1.45
C ASP A 594 -9.67 -17.35 -1.91
N LEU A 595 -9.88 -18.03 -3.03
CA LEU A 595 -11.22 -18.25 -3.60
C LEU A 595 -12.11 -19.09 -2.68
N PRO A 596 -11.65 -20.23 -2.11
CA PRO A 596 -12.49 -21.01 -1.20
C PRO A 596 -12.90 -20.21 0.04
N ALA A 597 -11.97 -19.44 0.64
CA ALA A 597 -12.31 -18.65 1.81
C ALA A 597 -13.19 -17.43 1.48
N ALA A 598 -13.15 -16.90 0.24
CA ALA A 598 -14.07 -15.85 -0.21
C ALA A 598 -15.53 -16.34 -0.14
N ALA A 599 -15.80 -17.58 -0.57
CA ALA A 599 -17.11 -18.20 -0.43
C ALA A 599 -17.55 -18.27 1.05
N ARG A 600 -16.66 -18.67 1.95
CA ARG A 600 -16.91 -18.75 3.41
C ARG A 600 -17.11 -17.37 4.06
N ARG A 601 -16.46 -16.32 3.54
CA ARG A 601 -16.68 -14.91 3.91
C ARG A 601 -17.92 -14.30 3.27
N ASN A 602 -18.80 -15.12 2.72
CA ASN A 602 -20.05 -14.71 2.11
C ASN A 602 -19.87 -13.85 0.83
N ARG A 603 -18.74 -13.99 0.12
CA ARG A 603 -18.42 -13.29 -1.14
C ARG A 603 -18.39 -14.22 -2.35
N ASN A 604 -18.28 -13.64 -3.54
CA ASN A 604 -18.26 -14.39 -4.79
C ASN A 604 -16.84 -14.93 -5.10
N PRO A 605 -16.63 -16.25 -5.13
CA PRO A 605 -15.32 -16.87 -5.42
C PRO A 605 -15.04 -17.02 -6.93
N CYS A 606 -15.58 -16.14 -7.76
CA CYS A 606 -15.30 -16.09 -9.20
C CYS A 606 -14.17 -15.10 -9.50
N LEU A 607 -13.27 -15.47 -10.41
CA LEU A 607 -12.14 -14.67 -10.87
C LEU A 607 -12.14 -14.63 -12.40
N VAL A 608 -12.01 -13.43 -12.97
CA VAL A 608 -11.78 -13.25 -14.41
C VAL A 608 -10.31 -12.92 -14.63
N CYS A 609 -9.63 -13.74 -15.43
CA CYS A 609 -8.29 -13.47 -15.96
C CYS A 609 -8.42 -12.96 -17.39
N SER A 610 -8.09 -11.69 -17.63
CA SER A 610 -8.21 -11.04 -18.94
C SER A 610 -6.89 -10.48 -19.45
N GLY A 611 -6.80 -10.18 -20.75
CA GLY A 611 -5.63 -9.53 -21.36
C GLY A 611 -5.18 -10.18 -22.67
N ALA A 612 -4.22 -9.55 -23.35
CA ALA A 612 -3.69 -10.01 -24.62
C ALA A 612 -2.87 -11.31 -24.51
N LEU A 613 -2.46 -11.84 -25.67
CA LEU A 613 -1.60 -13.03 -25.78
C LEU A 613 -0.17 -12.70 -25.32
N GLY A 614 0.51 -13.65 -24.68
CA GLY A 614 1.93 -13.51 -24.31
C GLY A 614 2.25 -12.75 -23.02
N TYR A 615 1.27 -12.13 -22.35
CA TYR A 615 1.51 -11.35 -21.12
C TYR A 615 1.45 -12.17 -19.82
N GLY A 616 1.11 -13.47 -19.88
CA GLY A 616 1.09 -14.35 -18.69
C GLY A 616 -0.31 -14.65 -18.12
N LYS A 617 -1.38 -14.37 -18.86
CA LYS A 617 -2.78 -14.67 -18.48
C LYS A 617 -2.98 -16.16 -18.14
N SER A 618 -2.71 -17.06 -19.10
CA SER A 618 -2.88 -18.50 -18.91
C SER A 618 -1.87 -19.07 -17.90
N TYR A 619 -0.67 -18.48 -17.80
CA TYR A 619 0.31 -18.82 -16.76
C TYR A 619 -0.23 -18.58 -15.35
N ALA A 620 -0.78 -17.38 -15.10
CA ALA A 620 -1.37 -17.03 -13.81
C ALA A 620 -2.56 -17.94 -13.48
N ALA A 621 -3.43 -18.21 -14.44
CA ALA A 621 -4.57 -19.10 -14.28
C ALA A 621 -4.15 -20.53 -13.91
N LYS A 622 -3.17 -21.11 -14.62
CA LYS A 622 -2.63 -22.46 -14.34
C LYS A 622 -2.05 -22.57 -12.94
N ARG A 623 -1.32 -21.54 -12.51
CA ARG A 623 -0.74 -21.47 -11.16
C ARG A 623 -1.81 -21.38 -10.06
N ILE A 624 -2.85 -20.56 -10.26
CA ILE A 624 -3.99 -20.47 -9.33
C ILE A 624 -4.70 -21.82 -9.23
N THR A 625 -5.08 -22.41 -10.37
CA THR A 625 -5.77 -23.70 -10.42
C THR A 625 -4.95 -24.82 -9.79
N ARG A 626 -3.64 -24.91 -10.08
CA ARG A 626 -2.76 -25.89 -9.43
C ARG A 626 -2.73 -25.67 -7.91
N GLY A 627 -2.58 -24.43 -7.45
CA GLY A 627 -2.58 -24.11 -6.03
C GLY A 627 -3.86 -24.57 -5.33
N GLU A 628 -5.03 -24.35 -5.95
CA GLU A 628 -6.30 -24.83 -5.39
C GLU A 628 -6.41 -26.37 -5.40
N ILE A 629 -5.97 -27.05 -6.46
CA ILE A 629 -5.91 -28.53 -6.50
C ILE A 629 -5.01 -29.07 -5.37
N GLN A 630 -3.83 -28.48 -5.17
CA GLN A 630 -2.91 -28.89 -4.10
C GLN A 630 -3.49 -28.64 -2.70
N ARG A 631 -4.37 -27.64 -2.55
CA ARG A 631 -5.18 -27.36 -1.35
C ARG A 631 -6.41 -28.28 -1.22
N GLY A 632 -6.62 -29.21 -2.16
CA GLY A 632 -7.69 -30.21 -2.12
C GLY A 632 -8.96 -29.83 -2.88
N ALA A 633 -8.96 -28.75 -3.66
CA ALA A 633 -10.08 -28.45 -4.55
C ALA A 633 -10.26 -29.53 -5.62
N GLN A 634 -11.46 -29.60 -6.18
CA GLN A 634 -11.76 -30.36 -7.38
C GLN A 634 -11.80 -29.39 -8.57
N ALA A 635 -11.15 -29.72 -9.69
CA ALA A 635 -11.09 -28.84 -10.86
C ALA A 635 -11.83 -29.45 -12.07
N PHE A 636 -12.71 -28.66 -12.68
CA PHE A 636 -13.38 -28.96 -13.94
C PHE A 636 -12.90 -27.96 -14.98
N ILE A 637 -12.08 -28.41 -15.93
CA ILE A 637 -11.37 -27.53 -16.86
C ILE A 637 -11.90 -27.79 -18.27
N VAL A 638 -12.39 -26.74 -18.94
CA VAL A 638 -12.75 -26.78 -20.36
C VAL A 638 -11.61 -26.12 -21.13
N ASP A 639 -10.94 -26.90 -21.98
CA ASP A 639 -9.73 -26.51 -22.69
C ASP A 639 -9.92 -26.68 -24.21
N PRO A 640 -9.88 -25.61 -25.03
CA PRO A 640 -9.89 -25.74 -26.49
C PRO A 640 -8.56 -26.27 -27.04
N GLY A 641 -7.50 -26.34 -26.24
CA GLY A 641 -6.20 -26.89 -26.59
C GLY A 641 -5.84 -28.11 -25.75
N THR A 642 -4.54 -28.38 -25.64
CA THR A 642 -3.95 -29.42 -24.78
C THR A 642 -3.07 -28.82 -23.68
N GLU A 643 -3.17 -27.51 -23.48
CA GLU A 643 -2.25 -26.78 -22.60
C GLU A 643 -2.44 -27.17 -21.14
N TRP A 644 -3.68 -27.40 -20.70
CA TRP A 644 -3.97 -27.80 -19.33
C TRP A 644 -3.56 -29.24 -19.06
N GLN A 645 -3.65 -30.12 -20.07
CA GLN A 645 -3.13 -31.48 -20.00
C GLN A 645 -1.61 -31.48 -19.77
N LYS A 646 -0.87 -30.63 -20.51
CA LYS A 646 0.58 -30.45 -20.32
C LYS A 646 0.87 -29.84 -18.94
N ALA A 647 0.14 -28.79 -18.57
CA ALA A 647 0.35 -28.06 -17.31
C ALA A 647 0.06 -28.88 -16.06
N LEU A 648 -0.76 -29.93 -16.14
CA LEU A 648 -1.13 -30.82 -15.02
C LEU A 648 -0.69 -32.28 -15.27
N ALA A 649 0.33 -32.49 -16.10
CA ALA A 649 0.81 -33.82 -16.47
C ALA A 649 1.21 -34.70 -15.26
N ASP A 650 1.72 -34.09 -14.19
CA ASP A 650 2.13 -34.73 -12.93
C ASP A 650 0.98 -35.03 -11.95
N VAL A 651 -0.24 -34.54 -12.22
CA VAL A 651 -1.41 -34.84 -11.38
C VAL A 651 -1.92 -36.24 -11.70
N ASN A 652 -1.82 -37.18 -10.76
CA ASN A 652 -2.22 -38.58 -10.97
C ASN A 652 -3.73 -38.80 -11.06
N ASN A 653 -4.51 -38.23 -10.13
CA ASN A 653 -5.96 -38.44 -10.03
C ASN A 653 -6.73 -37.51 -10.99
N LYS A 654 -6.48 -37.67 -12.31
CA LYS A 654 -7.11 -36.87 -13.36
C LYS A 654 -7.70 -37.72 -14.48
N ALA A 655 -8.70 -37.17 -15.17
CA ALA A 655 -9.17 -37.68 -16.46
C ALA A 655 -9.04 -36.58 -17.53
N VAL A 656 -8.62 -36.97 -18.72
CA VAL A 656 -8.59 -36.12 -19.92
C VAL A 656 -9.63 -36.70 -20.89
N ILE A 657 -10.67 -35.92 -21.18
CA ILE A 657 -11.81 -36.34 -21.98
C ILE A 657 -11.81 -35.53 -23.27
N ASP A 658 -11.57 -36.19 -24.40
CA ASP A 658 -11.68 -35.61 -25.74
C ASP A 658 -13.04 -35.94 -26.35
N MET A 659 -13.70 -34.95 -26.95
CA MET A 659 -14.99 -35.15 -27.61
C MET A 659 -14.88 -36.03 -28.86
N ALA A 660 -13.69 -36.08 -29.46
CA ALA A 660 -13.38 -37.00 -30.55
C ALA A 660 -13.22 -38.47 -30.11
N GLY A 661 -13.45 -38.80 -28.83
CA GLY A 661 -13.34 -40.17 -28.32
C GLY A 661 -11.99 -40.43 -27.64
N ASN A 662 -11.41 -41.61 -27.84
CA ASN A 662 -10.13 -42.08 -27.31
C ASN A 662 -10.16 -42.74 -25.91
N GLN A 663 -10.38 -41.99 -24.82
CA GLN A 663 -10.19 -42.53 -23.45
C GLN A 663 -11.46 -42.68 -22.63
N PHE A 664 -12.40 -41.73 -22.75
CA PHE A 664 -13.56 -41.64 -21.88
C PHE A 664 -14.82 -41.27 -22.67
N SER A 665 -15.96 -41.77 -22.21
CA SER A 665 -17.27 -41.43 -22.75
C SER A 665 -17.74 -40.07 -22.21
N CYS A 666 -18.46 -39.36 -23.08
CA CYS A 666 -19.19 -38.12 -22.79
C CYS A 666 -20.70 -38.29 -23.06
N ASP A 667 -21.20 -39.52 -23.12
CA ASP A 667 -22.61 -39.81 -23.40
C ASP A 667 -23.52 -39.22 -22.30
N PRO A 668 -24.42 -38.26 -22.61
CA PRO A 668 -25.30 -37.64 -21.62
C PRO A 668 -26.17 -38.66 -20.85
N LEU A 669 -26.52 -39.81 -21.45
CA LEU A 669 -27.29 -40.85 -20.77
C LEU A 669 -26.50 -41.60 -19.71
N ARG A 670 -25.16 -41.54 -19.77
CA ARG A 670 -24.21 -42.23 -18.89
C ARG A 670 -23.51 -41.30 -17.90
N VAL A 671 -23.17 -40.07 -18.28
CA VAL A 671 -22.42 -39.12 -17.42
C VAL A 671 -23.29 -38.39 -16.41
N PHE A 672 -24.57 -38.16 -16.72
CA PHE A 672 -25.50 -37.50 -15.81
C PHE A 672 -26.19 -38.50 -14.87
N PRO A 673 -26.63 -38.05 -13.67
CA PRO A 673 -27.47 -38.85 -12.80
C PRO A 673 -28.74 -39.34 -13.51
N VAL A 674 -29.14 -40.59 -13.22
CA VAL A 674 -30.18 -41.33 -13.97
C VAL A 674 -31.53 -40.60 -14.03
N ASP A 675 -31.87 -39.85 -12.99
CA ASP A 675 -33.12 -39.10 -12.85
C ASP A 675 -33.22 -37.90 -13.80
N VAL A 676 -32.10 -37.25 -14.12
CA VAL A 676 -32.05 -36.06 -14.98
C VAL A 676 -31.45 -36.32 -16.36
N ALA A 677 -30.72 -37.42 -16.53
CA ALA A 677 -29.97 -37.74 -17.74
C ALA A 677 -30.81 -37.73 -19.02
N GLY A 678 -32.03 -38.28 -18.97
CA GLY A 678 -32.92 -38.28 -20.14
C GLY A 678 -33.39 -36.87 -20.56
N GLY A 679 -33.64 -36.00 -19.57
CA GLY A 679 -33.99 -34.60 -19.81
C GLY A 679 -32.84 -33.82 -20.43
N TYR A 680 -31.64 -33.92 -19.83
CA TYR A 680 -30.46 -33.24 -20.36
C TYR A 680 -30.01 -33.78 -21.72
N TRP A 681 -30.13 -35.09 -21.94
CA TRP A 681 -29.90 -35.65 -23.28
C TRP A 681 -30.80 -34.98 -24.31
N LEU A 682 -32.10 -34.81 -24.01
CA LEU A 682 -33.03 -34.10 -24.91
C LEU A 682 -32.63 -32.65 -25.10
N ASP A 683 -32.25 -31.94 -24.04
CA ASP A 683 -31.92 -30.52 -24.07
C ASP A 683 -30.68 -30.22 -24.95
N TYR A 684 -29.73 -31.16 -25.05
CA TYR A 684 -28.50 -30.95 -25.82
C TYR A 684 -28.48 -31.68 -27.17
N MET A 685 -28.96 -32.93 -27.24
CA MET A 685 -28.89 -33.73 -28.46
C MET A 685 -29.96 -33.35 -29.48
N VAL A 686 -31.17 -32.97 -29.05
CA VAL A 686 -32.24 -32.55 -29.99
C VAL A 686 -31.84 -31.28 -30.75
N PRO A 687 -31.34 -30.20 -30.11
CA PRO A 687 -30.85 -29.02 -30.84
C PRO A 687 -29.62 -29.31 -31.70
N MET A 688 -28.67 -30.13 -31.22
CA MET A 688 -27.50 -30.55 -31.98
C MET A 688 -27.89 -31.17 -33.31
N MET A 689 -28.82 -32.13 -33.27
CA MET A 689 -29.32 -32.82 -34.46
C MET A 689 -30.32 -32.00 -35.28
N SER A 690 -30.64 -30.77 -34.86
CA SER A 690 -31.61 -29.89 -35.52
C SER A 690 -33.00 -30.49 -35.68
N LEU A 691 -33.40 -31.33 -34.73
CA LEU A 691 -34.73 -31.93 -34.68
C LEU A 691 -35.73 -30.93 -34.09
N ASP A 692 -36.95 -30.87 -34.64
CA ASP A 692 -38.02 -30.06 -34.05
C ASP A 692 -38.41 -30.63 -32.67
N PRO A 693 -38.25 -29.86 -31.57
CA PRO A 693 -38.62 -30.30 -30.22
C PRO A 693 -40.11 -30.61 -30.07
N ARG A 694 -40.95 -30.11 -30.97
CA ARG A 694 -42.40 -30.32 -31.01
C ARG A 694 -42.82 -31.49 -31.89
N SER A 695 -41.91 -32.12 -32.64
CA SER A 695 -42.23 -33.27 -33.50
C SER A 695 -42.80 -34.46 -32.72
N VAL A 696 -43.59 -35.30 -33.40
CA VAL A 696 -44.15 -36.52 -32.78
C VAL A 696 -43.02 -37.42 -32.26
N GLY A 697 -41.98 -37.63 -33.07
CA GLY A 697 -40.80 -38.42 -32.70
C GLY A 697 -40.11 -37.94 -31.42
N VAL A 698 -39.86 -36.63 -31.28
CA VAL A 698 -39.25 -36.09 -30.05
C VAL A 698 -40.19 -36.21 -28.84
N ARG A 699 -41.52 -36.08 -29.02
CA ARG A 699 -42.48 -36.35 -27.94
C ARG A 699 -42.47 -37.82 -27.51
N ARG A 700 -42.33 -38.77 -28.45
CA ARG A 700 -42.12 -40.20 -28.13
C ARG A 700 -40.80 -40.41 -27.40
N LEU A 701 -39.73 -39.75 -27.86
CA LEU A 701 -38.41 -39.80 -27.24
C LEU A 701 -38.47 -39.36 -25.76
N ARG A 702 -39.20 -38.26 -25.48
CA ARG A 702 -39.41 -37.76 -24.11
C ARG A 702 -40.06 -38.79 -23.19
N ALA A 703 -41.00 -39.58 -23.70
CA ALA A 703 -41.65 -40.63 -22.92
C ALA A 703 -40.72 -41.83 -22.64
N ILE A 704 -39.93 -42.27 -23.63
CA ILE A 704 -39.02 -43.41 -23.48
C ILE A 704 -37.74 -43.05 -22.70
N LEU A 705 -37.32 -41.79 -22.72
CA LEU A 705 -36.16 -41.28 -21.98
C LEU A 705 -36.48 -40.89 -20.53
N HIS A 706 -37.74 -40.98 -20.09
CA HIS A 706 -38.07 -40.88 -18.67
C HIS A 706 -37.36 -41.99 -17.87
N ALA A 707 -36.88 -41.70 -16.66
CA ALA A 707 -36.03 -42.61 -15.88
C ALA A 707 -36.61 -44.04 -15.76
N ASP A 708 -37.88 -44.16 -15.34
CA ASP A 708 -38.57 -45.46 -15.20
C ASP A 708 -38.76 -46.20 -16.53
N ALA A 709 -38.93 -45.46 -17.63
CA ALA A 709 -39.09 -46.07 -18.95
C ALA A 709 -37.74 -46.59 -19.45
N ARG A 710 -36.67 -45.79 -19.33
CA ARG A 710 -35.31 -46.20 -19.69
C ARG A 710 -34.89 -47.47 -18.97
N GLN A 711 -35.11 -47.53 -17.66
CA GLN A 711 -34.73 -48.70 -16.86
C GLN A 711 -35.47 -49.95 -17.32
N ARG A 712 -36.78 -49.87 -17.55
CA ARG A 712 -37.59 -51.01 -18.06
C ARG A 712 -37.19 -51.44 -19.47
N LEU A 713 -36.78 -50.50 -20.31
CA LEU A 713 -36.41 -50.74 -21.71
C LEU A 713 -34.91 -51.08 -21.89
N GLY A 714 -34.12 -51.07 -20.81
CA GLY A 714 -32.68 -51.32 -20.87
C GLY A 714 -31.86 -50.23 -21.57
N ILE A 715 -32.38 -48.99 -21.64
CA ILE A 715 -31.74 -47.87 -22.33
C ILE A 715 -30.73 -47.18 -21.38
N THR A 716 -29.51 -47.70 -21.36
CA THR A 716 -28.41 -47.23 -20.50
C THR A 716 -27.51 -46.18 -21.17
N SER A 717 -27.40 -46.21 -22.49
CA SER A 717 -26.54 -45.34 -23.31
C SER A 717 -27.26 -44.84 -24.56
N THR A 718 -26.66 -43.87 -25.26
CA THR A 718 -27.12 -43.41 -26.57
C THR A 718 -27.04 -44.54 -27.61
N ALA A 719 -26.00 -45.39 -27.53
CA ALA A 719 -25.92 -46.60 -28.36
C ALA A 719 -27.09 -47.56 -28.05
N ALA A 720 -27.39 -47.83 -26.77
CA ALA A 720 -28.51 -48.67 -26.38
C ALA A 720 -29.87 -48.10 -26.82
N LEU A 721 -30.02 -46.77 -26.85
CA LEU A 721 -31.18 -46.10 -27.43
C LEU A 721 -31.29 -46.37 -28.93
N MET A 722 -30.19 -46.21 -29.68
CA MET A 722 -30.16 -46.50 -31.13
C MET A 722 -30.48 -47.97 -31.40
N THR A 723 -29.90 -48.88 -30.63
CA THR A 723 -30.18 -50.31 -30.68
C THR A 723 -31.65 -50.59 -30.42
N TYR A 724 -32.23 -50.03 -29.36
CA TYR A 724 -33.66 -50.18 -29.06
C TYR A 724 -34.53 -49.69 -30.22
N ILE A 725 -34.29 -48.48 -30.75
CA ILE A 725 -35.08 -47.93 -31.86
C ILE A 725 -34.90 -48.76 -33.13
N SER A 726 -33.70 -49.30 -33.39
CA SER A 726 -33.42 -50.17 -34.53
C SER A 726 -34.15 -51.52 -34.43
N HIS A 727 -34.21 -52.13 -33.23
CA HIS A 727 -34.89 -53.42 -33.02
C HIS A 727 -36.40 -53.34 -33.19
N ILE A 728 -37.00 -52.17 -32.95
CA ILE A 728 -38.42 -51.98 -33.19
C ILE A 728 -38.74 -51.63 -34.64
N GLN A 729 -37.76 -51.43 -35.53
CA GLN A 729 -37.99 -51.17 -36.96
C GLN A 729 -38.52 -52.41 -37.70
N ALA A 730 -38.95 -52.21 -38.95
CA ALA A 730 -39.45 -53.30 -39.79
C ALA A 730 -38.36 -54.36 -40.00
N PRO A 731 -38.70 -55.66 -39.93
CA PRO A 731 -37.74 -56.72 -40.24
C PRO A 731 -37.25 -56.60 -41.69
N THR A 732 -35.95 -56.81 -41.91
CA THR A 732 -35.32 -56.73 -43.23
C THR A 732 -35.80 -57.82 -44.21
N SER A 733 -36.39 -58.89 -43.71
CA SER A 733 -36.98 -59.97 -44.51
C SER A 733 -38.13 -60.65 -43.77
N GLY A 734 -39.24 -60.92 -44.46
CA GLY A 734 -40.42 -61.61 -43.93
C GLY A 734 -41.61 -60.70 -43.62
N PRO A 735 -42.79 -61.27 -43.31
CA PRO A 735 -43.99 -60.51 -42.96
C PRO A 735 -43.84 -59.80 -41.61
N ASP A 736 -44.36 -58.58 -41.51
CA ASP A 736 -44.31 -57.78 -40.29
C ASP A 736 -45.33 -58.27 -39.24
N ALA A 737 -44.84 -58.96 -38.21
CA ALA A 737 -45.64 -59.51 -37.12
C ALA A 737 -45.77 -58.57 -35.91
N ARG A 738 -45.27 -57.32 -35.99
CA ARG A 738 -45.31 -56.35 -34.88
C ARG A 738 -46.73 -55.86 -34.65
N SER A 739 -47.05 -55.48 -33.41
CA SER A 739 -48.35 -54.87 -33.11
C SER A 739 -48.52 -53.50 -33.80
N PRO A 740 -49.74 -53.07 -34.16
CA PRO A 740 -49.97 -51.76 -34.79
C PRO A 740 -49.45 -50.56 -33.98
N HIS A 741 -49.37 -50.71 -32.65
CA HIS A 741 -48.80 -49.68 -31.78
C HIS A 741 -47.28 -49.58 -31.91
N VAL A 742 -46.59 -50.72 -32.06
CA VAL A 742 -45.13 -50.76 -32.26
C VAL A 742 -44.76 -50.26 -33.65
N ILE A 743 -45.54 -50.60 -34.68
CA ILE A 743 -45.35 -50.07 -36.04
C ILE A 743 -45.41 -48.54 -36.03
N ARG A 744 -46.47 -47.95 -35.46
CA ARG A 744 -46.58 -46.48 -35.34
C ARG A 744 -45.44 -45.86 -34.54
N LEU A 745 -45.01 -46.50 -33.45
CA LEU A 745 -43.88 -46.00 -32.65
C LEU A 745 -42.56 -46.05 -33.44
N ALA A 746 -42.34 -47.12 -34.21
CA ALA A 746 -41.17 -47.28 -35.05
C ALA A 746 -41.13 -46.22 -36.16
N ASP A 747 -42.27 -45.97 -36.81
CA ASP A 747 -42.43 -44.92 -37.82
C ASP A 747 -42.18 -43.53 -37.22
N ASP A 748 -42.76 -43.24 -36.05
CA ASP A 748 -42.56 -41.97 -35.33
C ASP A 748 -41.08 -41.73 -34.96
N LEU A 749 -40.31 -42.79 -34.67
CA LEU A 749 -38.91 -42.72 -34.22
C LEU A 749 -37.87 -42.92 -35.34
N SER A 750 -38.29 -43.38 -36.53
CA SER A 750 -37.39 -43.65 -37.66
C SER A 750 -36.56 -42.43 -38.08
N PRO A 751 -37.11 -41.21 -38.19
CA PRO A 751 -36.31 -40.01 -38.49
C PRO A 751 -35.28 -39.69 -37.40
N VAL A 752 -35.58 -40.00 -36.13
CA VAL A 752 -34.63 -39.79 -35.02
C VAL A 752 -33.50 -40.80 -35.08
N LEU A 753 -33.79 -42.06 -35.39
CA LEU A 753 -32.76 -43.09 -35.58
C LEU A 753 -31.81 -42.72 -36.72
N ALA A 754 -32.35 -42.26 -37.86
CA ALA A 754 -31.54 -41.82 -39.00
C ALA A 754 -30.61 -40.66 -38.62
N ALA A 755 -31.12 -39.67 -37.87
CA ALA A 755 -30.29 -38.58 -37.36
C ALA A 755 -29.18 -39.11 -36.43
N LEU A 756 -29.51 -39.94 -35.43
CA LEU A 756 -28.52 -40.52 -34.51
C LEU A 756 -27.45 -41.33 -35.24
N GLN A 757 -27.84 -42.14 -36.22
CA GLN A 757 -26.90 -42.91 -37.03
C GLN A 757 -25.97 -42.00 -37.84
N SER A 758 -26.48 -40.90 -38.41
CA SER A 758 -25.66 -39.90 -39.10
C SER A 758 -24.64 -39.27 -38.14
N TRP A 759 -25.09 -38.83 -36.96
CA TRP A 759 -24.23 -38.18 -35.99
C TRP A 759 -23.18 -39.11 -35.36
N ALA A 760 -23.46 -40.40 -35.28
CA ALA A 760 -22.50 -41.41 -34.83
C ALA A 760 -21.34 -41.63 -35.82
N THR A 761 -21.44 -41.15 -37.06
CA THR A 761 -20.36 -41.28 -38.06
C THR A 761 -19.27 -40.21 -37.96
N HIS A 762 -19.53 -39.12 -37.25
CA HIS A 762 -18.56 -38.04 -37.09
C HIS A 762 -17.45 -38.44 -36.10
N ASP A 763 -16.22 -38.06 -36.42
CA ASP A 763 -15.05 -38.27 -35.55
C ASP A 763 -15.18 -37.48 -34.24
N PHE A 764 -15.61 -36.22 -34.31
CA PHE A 764 -15.71 -35.30 -33.16
C PHE A 764 -16.90 -35.57 -32.21
N THR A 765 -17.66 -36.66 -32.39
CA THR A 765 -18.79 -37.06 -31.51
C THR A 765 -18.65 -38.47 -30.97
N GLN A 766 -17.55 -39.17 -31.27
CA GLN A 766 -17.37 -40.57 -30.87
C GLN A 766 -17.51 -40.78 -29.36
N ALA A 767 -17.07 -39.83 -28.53
CA ALA A 767 -17.21 -39.92 -27.08
C ALA A 767 -18.68 -40.10 -26.59
N ILE A 768 -19.66 -39.62 -27.37
CA ILE A 768 -21.09 -39.73 -27.04
C ILE A 768 -21.67 -41.07 -27.51
N PHE A 769 -21.22 -41.58 -28.65
CA PHE A 769 -21.85 -42.72 -29.32
C PHE A 769 -21.15 -44.06 -29.11
N ASP A 770 -19.86 -44.06 -28.74
CA ASP A 770 -19.11 -45.27 -28.41
C ASP A 770 -19.39 -45.70 -26.96
N ASP A 771 -20.16 -46.78 -26.82
CA ASP A 771 -20.54 -47.33 -25.52
C ASP A 771 -19.46 -48.22 -24.89
N THR A 772 -18.38 -48.53 -25.63
CA THR A 772 -17.23 -49.30 -25.12
C THR A 772 -16.31 -48.43 -24.26
N LEU A 773 -16.34 -47.11 -24.46
CA LEU A 773 -15.56 -46.17 -23.66
C LEU A 773 -16.03 -46.16 -22.20
N PRO A 774 -15.12 -46.14 -21.21
CA PRO A 774 -15.48 -46.01 -19.81
C PRO A 774 -16.01 -44.61 -19.48
N VAL A 775 -16.85 -44.50 -18.46
CA VAL A 775 -17.34 -43.21 -17.93
C VAL A 775 -16.40 -42.76 -16.81
N PRO A 776 -15.90 -41.51 -16.82
CA PRO A 776 -15.07 -41.01 -15.74
C PRO A 776 -15.89 -40.84 -14.46
N ASP A 777 -15.33 -41.23 -13.31
CA ASP A 777 -15.95 -40.98 -12.00
C ASP A 777 -15.69 -39.53 -11.57
N LEU A 778 -16.58 -38.64 -12.02
CA LEU A 778 -16.49 -37.20 -11.78
C LEU A 778 -16.57 -36.83 -10.30
N THR A 779 -16.99 -37.73 -9.41
CA THR A 779 -17.11 -37.42 -7.97
C THR A 779 -15.77 -37.62 -7.25
N ASN A 780 -15.01 -38.64 -7.66
CA ASN A 780 -13.77 -39.03 -6.98
C ASN A 780 -12.49 -38.48 -7.64
N LEU A 781 -12.56 -38.03 -8.90
CA LEU A 781 -11.43 -37.40 -9.58
C LEU A 781 -11.10 -36.02 -8.99
N ASP A 782 -9.81 -35.68 -8.91
CA ASP A 782 -9.38 -34.33 -8.51
C ASP A 782 -9.48 -33.34 -9.66
N VAL A 783 -9.23 -33.81 -10.89
CA VAL A 783 -9.19 -32.97 -12.08
C VAL A 783 -9.88 -33.68 -13.25
N THR A 784 -10.76 -32.97 -13.95
CA THR A 784 -11.30 -33.39 -15.25
C THR A 784 -10.99 -32.31 -16.28
N ILE A 785 -10.28 -32.68 -17.34
CA ILE A 785 -9.91 -31.79 -18.44
C ILE A 785 -10.72 -32.20 -19.66
N TRP A 786 -11.60 -31.31 -20.13
CA TRP A 786 -12.50 -31.53 -21.25
C TRP A 786 -11.91 -30.82 -22.47
N LEU A 787 -11.32 -31.60 -23.38
CA LEU A 787 -10.71 -31.09 -24.59
C LEU A 787 -11.79 -30.83 -25.63
N THR A 788 -11.86 -29.58 -26.09
CA THR A 788 -12.84 -29.13 -27.09
C THR A 788 -12.18 -28.66 -28.39
N GLY A 789 -10.87 -28.87 -28.55
CA GLY A 789 -10.12 -28.47 -29.76
C GLY A 789 -10.52 -29.21 -31.04
N SER A 790 -11.21 -30.34 -30.92
CA SER A 790 -11.82 -31.08 -32.04
C SER A 790 -13.13 -30.44 -32.53
N LEU A 791 -13.64 -29.41 -31.84
CA LEU A 791 -14.89 -28.72 -32.14
C LEU A 791 -14.62 -27.33 -32.71
N ASP A 792 -15.43 -26.93 -33.69
CA ASP A 792 -15.41 -25.58 -34.24
C ASP A 792 -16.42 -24.72 -33.49
N LEU A 793 -16.02 -23.52 -33.06
CA LEU A 793 -16.91 -22.63 -32.33
C LEU A 793 -17.60 -21.63 -33.29
N PRO A 794 -18.92 -21.39 -33.14
CA PRO A 794 -19.59 -20.37 -33.92
C PRO A 794 -19.23 -18.96 -33.44
N THR A 795 -19.28 -18.01 -34.36
CA THR A 795 -19.12 -16.58 -34.05
C THR A 795 -20.37 -16.03 -33.35
N ALA A 796 -20.21 -14.91 -32.65
CA ALA A 796 -21.33 -14.22 -32.01
C ALA A 796 -22.43 -13.82 -33.03
N ASP A 797 -22.05 -13.45 -34.25
CA ASP A 797 -23.01 -13.05 -35.29
C ASP A 797 -23.80 -14.25 -35.81
N GLU A 798 -23.14 -15.39 -36.01
CA GLU A 798 -23.80 -16.65 -36.36
C GLU A 798 -24.79 -17.08 -35.26
N MET A 799 -24.46 -16.86 -33.99
CA MET A 799 -25.31 -17.23 -32.85
C MET A 799 -26.51 -16.29 -32.65
N ASN A 800 -26.37 -15.01 -32.99
CA ASN A 800 -27.41 -14.00 -32.78
C ASN A 800 -28.31 -13.78 -34.00
N THR A 801 -27.94 -14.31 -35.16
CA THR A 801 -28.67 -14.13 -36.42
C THR A 801 -29.41 -15.42 -36.80
N PRO A 802 -30.77 -15.43 -36.79
CA PRO A 802 -31.53 -16.68 -36.94
C PRO A 802 -31.19 -17.50 -38.18
N HIS A 803 -31.06 -16.86 -39.35
CA HIS A 803 -30.78 -17.57 -40.61
C HIS A 803 -29.33 -18.06 -40.71
N LEU A 804 -28.38 -17.48 -39.97
CA LEU A 804 -27.01 -17.98 -39.87
C LEU A 804 -26.94 -19.16 -38.89
N TYR A 805 -27.66 -19.05 -37.77
CA TYR A 805 -27.81 -20.12 -36.79
C TYR A 805 -28.40 -21.39 -37.43
N GLU A 806 -29.46 -21.25 -38.22
CA GLU A 806 -30.09 -22.36 -38.96
C GLU A 806 -29.16 -23.02 -39.98
N ARG A 807 -28.08 -22.35 -40.39
CA ARG A 807 -27.10 -22.81 -41.39
C ARG A 807 -25.75 -23.14 -40.79
N LEU A 808 -25.63 -23.25 -39.46
CA LEU A 808 -24.40 -23.68 -38.81
C LEU A 808 -23.97 -25.05 -39.34
N ALA A 809 -22.67 -25.20 -39.58
CA ALA A 809 -22.06 -26.50 -39.85
C ALA A 809 -22.26 -27.45 -38.67
N ASP A 810 -22.36 -28.75 -38.93
CA ASP A 810 -22.65 -29.76 -37.90
C ASP A 810 -21.64 -29.71 -36.74
N ARG A 811 -20.36 -29.54 -37.04
CA ARG A 811 -19.31 -29.40 -36.01
C ARG A 811 -19.55 -28.19 -35.09
N LYS A 812 -20.02 -27.05 -35.62
CA LYS A 812 -20.39 -25.87 -34.83
C LYS A 812 -21.63 -26.11 -33.97
N ARG A 813 -22.63 -26.85 -34.47
CA ARG A 813 -23.82 -27.22 -33.69
C ARG A 813 -23.48 -28.16 -32.53
N ALA A 814 -22.66 -29.18 -32.80
CA ALA A 814 -22.14 -30.07 -31.78
C ALA A 814 -21.42 -29.29 -30.69
N SER A 815 -20.59 -28.33 -31.10
CA SER A 815 -19.88 -27.45 -30.18
C SER A 815 -20.81 -26.72 -29.21
N VAL A 816 -21.82 -26.00 -29.72
CA VAL A 816 -22.80 -25.29 -28.87
C VAL A 816 -23.48 -26.22 -27.87
N ALA A 817 -23.92 -27.40 -28.32
CA ALA A 817 -24.60 -28.36 -27.47
C ALA A 817 -23.67 -28.95 -26.40
N ILE A 818 -22.46 -29.36 -26.78
CA ILE A 818 -21.47 -29.96 -25.88
C ILE A 818 -21.01 -28.94 -24.85
N TYR A 819 -20.67 -27.72 -25.25
CA TYR A 819 -20.26 -26.67 -24.32
C TYR A 819 -21.35 -26.37 -23.28
N GLY A 820 -22.62 -26.24 -23.71
CA GLY A 820 -23.75 -26.09 -22.79
C GLY A 820 -23.92 -27.29 -21.85
N MET A 821 -23.69 -28.50 -22.36
CA MET A 821 -23.73 -29.73 -21.58
C MET A 821 -22.61 -29.79 -20.53
N LEU A 822 -21.37 -29.45 -20.88
CA LEU A 822 -20.23 -29.48 -19.97
C LEU A 822 -20.42 -28.54 -18.79
N VAL A 823 -20.91 -27.32 -19.02
CA VAL A 823 -21.22 -26.37 -17.93
C VAL A 823 -22.32 -26.92 -17.02
N ARG A 824 -23.35 -27.52 -17.60
CA ARG A 824 -24.43 -28.17 -16.85
C ARG A 824 -23.92 -29.36 -16.03
N LEU A 825 -23.03 -30.16 -16.60
CA LEU A 825 -22.39 -31.29 -15.93
C LEU A 825 -21.55 -30.81 -14.75
N ALA A 826 -20.65 -29.85 -14.96
CA ALA A 826 -19.85 -29.23 -13.89
C ALA A 826 -20.73 -28.73 -12.75
N ARG A 827 -21.86 -28.08 -13.07
CA ARG A 827 -22.83 -27.63 -12.08
C ARG A 827 -23.44 -28.78 -11.29
N VAL A 828 -23.91 -29.84 -11.95
CA VAL A 828 -24.51 -31.00 -11.27
C VAL A 828 -23.49 -31.68 -10.36
N THR A 829 -22.26 -31.86 -10.84
CA THR A 829 -21.16 -32.45 -10.06
C THR A 829 -20.84 -31.61 -8.83
N PHE A 830 -20.58 -30.32 -8.98
CA PHE A 830 -20.15 -29.47 -7.86
C PHE A 830 -21.28 -29.03 -6.94
N PHE A 831 -22.54 -29.03 -7.38
CA PHE A 831 -23.65 -28.70 -6.48
C PHE A 831 -24.06 -29.89 -5.61
N ALA A 832 -23.61 -31.11 -5.95
CA ALA A 832 -23.87 -32.32 -5.19
C ALA A 832 -23.03 -32.42 -3.90
N ASP A 833 -21.80 -31.87 -3.90
CA ASP A 833 -20.93 -31.84 -2.73
C ASP A 833 -20.53 -30.40 -2.36
N SER A 834 -20.99 -29.95 -1.20
CA SER A 834 -20.66 -28.62 -0.65
C SER A 834 -19.51 -28.64 0.35
N THR A 835 -18.91 -29.80 0.61
CA THR A 835 -17.80 -29.97 1.56
C THR A 835 -16.44 -29.76 0.90
N ARG A 836 -16.32 -30.11 -0.38
CA ARG A 836 -15.11 -29.92 -1.20
C ARG A 836 -15.29 -28.73 -2.13
N PHE A 837 -14.27 -27.87 -2.22
CA PHE A 837 -14.35 -26.71 -3.12
C PHE A 837 -14.23 -27.14 -4.59
N GLY A 838 -15.24 -26.84 -5.41
CA GLY A 838 -15.20 -27.10 -6.85
C GLY A 838 -14.78 -25.86 -7.64
N LEU A 839 -13.76 -25.94 -8.49
CA LEU A 839 -13.30 -24.85 -9.35
C LEU A 839 -13.57 -25.19 -10.82
N ILE A 840 -14.45 -24.41 -11.46
CA ILE A 840 -14.70 -24.50 -12.90
C ILE A 840 -13.74 -23.54 -13.61
N VAL A 841 -12.98 -24.03 -14.58
CA VAL A 841 -12.03 -23.25 -15.38
C VAL A 841 -12.50 -23.25 -16.82
N LEU A 842 -12.68 -22.05 -17.38
CA LEU A 842 -13.08 -21.85 -18.78
C LEU A 842 -11.94 -21.16 -19.52
N GLU A 843 -11.13 -21.93 -20.24
CA GLU A 843 -10.13 -21.39 -21.17
C GLU A 843 -10.83 -20.91 -22.44
N GLU A 844 -10.47 -19.73 -22.94
CA GLU A 844 -11.11 -19.08 -24.10
C GLU A 844 -12.64 -19.02 -23.97
N ALA A 845 -13.11 -18.42 -22.87
CA ALA A 845 -14.51 -18.42 -22.50
C ALA A 845 -15.45 -17.72 -23.50
N ALA A 846 -14.90 -16.90 -24.41
CA ALA A 846 -15.65 -16.18 -25.45
C ALA A 846 -16.64 -17.10 -26.17
N ALA A 847 -16.20 -18.30 -26.50
CA ALA A 847 -16.94 -19.19 -27.36
C ALA A 847 -18.16 -19.81 -26.66
N LEU A 848 -18.03 -20.12 -25.38
CA LEU A 848 -19.14 -20.58 -24.54
C LEU A 848 -20.10 -19.43 -24.20
N LEU A 849 -19.55 -18.28 -23.80
CA LEU A 849 -20.31 -17.16 -23.25
C LEU A 849 -21.03 -16.33 -24.33
N ASN A 850 -20.66 -16.48 -25.61
CA ASN A 850 -21.42 -15.92 -26.73
C ASN A 850 -22.73 -16.67 -27.02
N SER A 851 -22.92 -17.87 -26.46
CA SER A 851 -24.20 -18.60 -26.55
C SER A 851 -25.13 -18.23 -25.39
N ARG A 852 -26.43 -18.05 -25.65
CA ARG A 852 -27.40 -17.74 -24.58
C ARG A 852 -27.44 -18.81 -23.49
N ALA A 853 -27.47 -20.09 -23.89
CA ALA A 853 -27.50 -21.19 -22.95
C ALA A 853 -26.23 -21.25 -22.08
N GLY A 854 -25.04 -21.09 -22.67
CA GLY A 854 -23.78 -21.07 -21.94
C GLY A 854 -23.66 -19.85 -21.02
N ALA A 855 -24.07 -18.67 -21.48
CA ALA A 855 -24.12 -17.45 -20.70
C ALA A 855 -25.06 -17.55 -19.50
N ASP A 856 -26.29 -18.05 -19.68
CA ASP A 856 -27.28 -18.23 -18.62
C ASP A 856 -26.79 -19.20 -17.54
N ASP A 857 -26.16 -20.30 -17.95
CA ASP A 857 -25.64 -21.30 -17.02
C ASP A 857 -24.40 -20.79 -16.26
N ALA A 858 -23.48 -20.10 -16.93
CA ALA A 858 -22.35 -19.45 -16.28
C ALA A 858 -22.81 -18.36 -15.30
N HIS A 859 -23.82 -17.56 -15.68
CA HIS A 859 -24.44 -16.56 -14.80
C HIS A 859 -25.06 -17.19 -13.56
N LEU A 860 -25.79 -18.31 -13.73
CA LEU A 860 -26.39 -19.04 -12.63
C LEU A 860 -25.33 -19.60 -11.67
N ILE A 861 -24.25 -20.18 -12.21
CA ILE A 861 -23.09 -20.64 -11.43
C ILE A 861 -22.51 -19.46 -10.65
N SER A 862 -22.19 -18.34 -11.29
CA SER A 862 -21.58 -17.20 -10.60
C SER A 862 -22.44 -16.66 -9.45
N ARG A 863 -23.78 -16.66 -9.59
CA ARG A 863 -24.72 -16.25 -8.54
C ARG A 863 -24.88 -17.24 -7.40
N ARG A 864 -24.67 -18.53 -7.67
CA ARG A 864 -24.85 -19.62 -6.70
C ARG A 864 -23.53 -20.15 -6.15
N ALA A 865 -22.39 -19.73 -6.72
CA ALA A 865 -21.03 -20.15 -6.41
C ALA A 865 -20.75 -20.20 -4.90
N ARG A 866 -21.03 -19.08 -4.22
CA ARG A 866 -20.93 -18.94 -2.77
C ARG A 866 -21.73 -19.99 -1.98
N LYS A 867 -22.96 -20.31 -2.42
CA LYS A 867 -23.87 -21.22 -1.69
C LYS A 867 -23.47 -22.69 -1.83
N HIS A 868 -22.88 -23.07 -2.96
CA HIS A 868 -22.48 -24.45 -3.25
C HIS A 868 -20.98 -24.68 -3.08
N TYR A 869 -20.27 -23.75 -2.42
CA TYR A 869 -18.83 -23.85 -2.19
C TYR A 869 -18.04 -24.15 -3.48
N THR A 870 -18.38 -23.45 -4.56
CA THR A 870 -17.73 -23.58 -5.87
C THR A 870 -17.31 -22.22 -6.40
N GLY A 871 -16.32 -22.16 -7.30
CA GLY A 871 -15.85 -20.95 -7.97
C GLY A 871 -15.72 -21.13 -9.48
N LEU A 872 -15.59 -19.99 -10.17
CA LEU A 872 -15.43 -19.93 -11.62
C LEU A 872 -14.18 -19.11 -11.95
N LEU A 873 -13.26 -19.68 -12.73
CA LEU A 873 -12.10 -19.01 -13.30
C LEU A 873 -12.33 -18.84 -14.80
N ILE A 874 -12.59 -17.62 -15.23
CA ILE A 874 -12.86 -17.29 -16.63
C ILE A 874 -11.60 -16.71 -17.25
N ILE A 875 -11.16 -17.25 -18.38
CA ILE A 875 -9.97 -16.77 -19.10
C ILE A 875 -10.45 -16.24 -20.46
N THR A 876 -10.24 -14.95 -20.71
CA THR A 876 -10.77 -14.25 -21.90
C THR A 876 -9.81 -13.19 -22.42
N GLN A 877 -9.83 -12.92 -23.71
CA GLN A 877 -9.06 -11.84 -24.32
C GLN A 877 -9.84 -10.53 -24.35
N ASN A 878 -11.17 -10.57 -24.43
CA ASN A 878 -12.04 -9.39 -24.46
C ASN A 878 -13.15 -9.50 -23.38
N PRO A 879 -12.86 -9.14 -22.13
CA PRO A 879 -13.83 -9.26 -21.04
C PRO A 879 -15.02 -8.30 -21.17
N ILE A 880 -14.98 -7.31 -22.08
CA ILE A 880 -16.13 -6.43 -22.33
C ILE A 880 -17.15 -7.15 -23.20
N LYS A 881 -16.70 -7.66 -24.35
CA LYS A 881 -17.56 -8.35 -25.32
C LYS A 881 -17.99 -9.72 -24.81
N ASP A 882 -17.07 -10.52 -24.32
CA ASP A 882 -17.29 -11.95 -24.04
C ASP A 882 -18.18 -12.17 -22.80
N LEU A 883 -18.14 -11.25 -21.83
CA LEU A 883 -18.96 -11.33 -20.61
C LEU A 883 -20.31 -10.61 -20.75
N ALA A 884 -20.55 -9.91 -21.85
CA ALA A 884 -21.73 -9.05 -22.01
C ALA A 884 -23.05 -9.84 -21.89
N LEU A 885 -23.12 -11.02 -22.52
CA LEU A 885 -24.33 -11.85 -22.51
C LEU A 885 -24.56 -12.54 -21.15
N MET A 886 -23.48 -12.98 -20.50
CA MET A 886 -23.52 -13.60 -19.18
C MET A 886 -23.94 -12.61 -18.09
N GLY A 887 -23.53 -11.35 -18.19
CA GLY A 887 -23.66 -10.37 -17.12
C GLY A 887 -22.72 -10.70 -15.95
N ASP A 888 -21.75 -9.83 -15.72
CA ASP A 888 -20.67 -10.05 -14.76
C ASP A 888 -20.72 -9.12 -13.54
N GLU A 889 -21.87 -8.48 -13.30
CA GLU A 889 -22.11 -7.51 -12.21
C GLU A 889 -21.75 -8.05 -10.81
N PHE A 890 -21.81 -9.37 -10.63
CA PHE A 890 -21.53 -10.06 -9.37
C PHE A 890 -20.08 -10.53 -9.24
N ILE A 891 -19.29 -10.51 -10.32
CA ILE A 891 -17.88 -10.90 -10.30
C ILE A 891 -17.07 -9.70 -9.82
N THR A 892 -16.56 -9.79 -8.59
CA THR A 892 -15.80 -8.70 -7.97
C THR A 892 -14.30 -8.80 -8.23
N GLN A 893 -13.78 -10.00 -8.50
CA GLN A 893 -12.34 -10.26 -8.59
C GLN A 893 -11.90 -10.35 -10.05
N GLN A 894 -10.84 -9.65 -10.40
CA GLN A 894 -10.29 -9.66 -11.76
C GLN A 894 -8.76 -9.58 -11.72
N LEU A 895 -8.09 -10.40 -12.53
CA LEU A 895 -6.68 -10.27 -12.86
C LEU A 895 -6.58 -9.83 -14.32
N ILE A 896 -6.14 -8.61 -14.54
CA ILE A 896 -6.19 -7.95 -15.85
C ILE A 896 -4.75 -7.79 -16.33
N MET A 897 -4.35 -8.62 -17.27
CA MET A 897 -3.07 -8.48 -17.98
C MET A 897 -3.20 -7.39 -19.06
N PRO A 898 -2.08 -6.79 -19.51
CA PRO A 898 -2.10 -5.75 -20.53
C PRO A 898 -2.84 -6.13 -21.82
N PHE A 899 -3.45 -5.13 -22.46
CA PHE A 899 -4.11 -5.19 -23.76
C PHE A 899 -3.34 -4.37 -24.79
N GLU A 900 -3.37 -4.79 -26.06
CA GLU A 900 -2.76 -4.04 -27.16
C GLU A 900 -3.66 -2.90 -27.68
N ASN A 901 -4.96 -2.98 -27.42
CA ASN A 901 -5.93 -2.00 -27.88
C ASN A 901 -6.29 -0.99 -26.77
N GLU A 902 -6.08 0.30 -27.04
CA GLU A 902 -6.33 1.40 -26.10
C GLU A 902 -7.80 1.57 -25.73
N ASP A 903 -8.72 1.46 -26.68
CA ASP A 903 -10.15 1.61 -26.40
C ASP A 903 -10.67 0.48 -25.50
N LEU A 904 -10.17 -0.74 -25.69
CA LEU A 904 -10.49 -1.87 -24.82
C LEU A 904 -9.91 -1.66 -23.41
N ALA A 905 -8.65 -1.22 -23.30
CA ALA A 905 -8.02 -0.89 -22.02
C ALA A 905 -8.83 0.15 -21.24
N ARG A 906 -9.28 1.21 -21.92
CA ARG A 906 -10.14 2.27 -21.36
C ARG A 906 -11.49 1.73 -20.88
N GLN A 907 -12.15 0.90 -21.69
CA GLN A 907 -13.41 0.26 -21.32
C GLN A 907 -13.25 -0.67 -20.11
N VAL A 908 -12.16 -1.42 -20.02
CA VAL A 908 -11.86 -2.31 -18.89
C VAL A 908 -11.60 -1.50 -17.61
N ALA A 909 -10.81 -0.42 -17.68
CA ALA A 909 -10.58 0.48 -16.55
C ALA A 909 -11.90 1.06 -16.01
N ALA A 910 -12.79 1.52 -16.90
CA ALA A 910 -14.11 2.00 -16.54
C ALA A 910 -14.97 0.91 -15.91
N LYS A 911 -14.95 -0.31 -16.46
CA LYS A 911 -15.72 -1.47 -15.98
C LYS A 911 -15.32 -1.90 -14.56
N VAL A 912 -14.04 -1.85 -14.20
CA VAL A 912 -13.59 -2.09 -12.82
C VAL A 912 -13.84 -0.91 -11.87
N GLY A 913 -14.56 0.12 -12.34
CA GLY A 913 -14.98 1.26 -11.55
C GLY A 913 -13.85 2.24 -11.24
N ILE A 914 -12.84 2.34 -12.11
CA ILE A 914 -11.88 3.44 -12.10
C ILE A 914 -12.48 4.57 -12.95
N ARG A 915 -12.56 5.77 -12.37
CA ARG A 915 -13.08 6.95 -13.08
C ARG A 915 -11.94 7.60 -13.84
N LEU A 916 -12.01 7.61 -15.16
CA LEU A 916 -10.98 8.21 -16.02
C LEU A 916 -10.80 9.72 -15.72
N ASP A 917 -11.90 10.44 -15.43
CA ASP A 917 -11.81 11.86 -15.03
C ASP A 917 -10.97 12.10 -13.76
N ASP A 918 -10.97 11.13 -12.83
CA ASP A 918 -10.24 11.23 -11.56
C ASP A 918 -8.76 10.78 -11.73
N TYR A 919 -8.45 10.04 -12.80
CA TYR A 919 -7.16 9.41 -13.07
C TYR A 919 -6.87 9.44 -14.57
N PRO A 920 -6.35 10.57 -15.09
CA PRO A 920 -5.89 10.61 -16.48
C PRO A 920 -4.76 9.60 -16.68
N ASP A 921 -4.66 9.06 -17.90
CA ASP A 921 -3.62 8.12 -18.34
C ASP A 921 -3.62 6.76 -17.60
N ILE A 922 -4.66 6.46 -16.82
CA ILE A 922 -4.75 5.17 -16.11
C ILE A 922 -4.84 3.99 -17.06
N GLU A 923 -5.29 4.18 -18.30
CA GLU A 923 -5.24 3.18 -19.37
C GLU A 923 -3.82 2.68 -19.66
N GLU A 924 -2.77 3.48 -19.41
CA GLU A 924 -1.38 3.06 -19.63
C GLU A 924 -0.97 1.85 -18.77
N PHE A 925 -1.59 1.68 -17.61
CA PHE A 925 -1.39 0.51 -16.74
C PHE A 925 -2.01 -0.77 -17.33
N PHE A 926 -3.01 -0.60 -18.18
CA PHE A 926 -3.71 -1.67 -18.89
C PHE A 926 -3.18 -1.87 -20.30
N LEU A 927 -2.27 -1.01 -20.79
CA LEU A 927 -1.69 -1.10 -22.12
C LEU A 927 -0.41 -1.94 -22.15
N ALA A 928 -0.35 -2.79 -23.17
CA ALA A 928 0.87 -3.45 -23.61
C ALA A 928 1.91 -2.39 -24.00
N GLN A 929 3.14 -2.53 -23.52
CA GLN A 929 4.26 -1.71 -23.99
C GLN A 929 5.15 -2.54 -24.89
N PRO A 930 5.55 -2.02 -26.06
CA PRO A 930 6.49 -2.69 -26.94
C PRO A 930 7.84 -2.84 -26.24
N SER A 931 8.56 -3.93 -26.53
CA SER A 931 9.94 -4.07 -26.05
C SER A 931 10.84 -3.02 -26.72
N PRO A 932 11.92 -2.56 -26.06
CA PRO A 932 12.96 -1.76 -26.71
C PRO A 932 13.45 -2.31 -28.05
N GLU A 933 13.51 -3.64 -28.22
CA GLU A 933 13.81 -4.27 -29.52
C GLU A 933 12.72 -4.04 -30.56
N GLU A 934 11.43 -4.13 -30.17
CA GLU A 934 10.29 -3.83 -31.05
C GLU A 934 10.17 -2.33 -31.37
N MET A 935 10.74 -1.47 -30.52
CA MET A 935 10.83 -0.03 -30.75
C MET A 935 12.05 0.38 -31.60
N ARG A 936 13.00 -0.52 -31.85
CA ARG A 936 14.16 -0.23 -32.71
C ARG A 936 13.72 -0.13 -34.16
N ASP A 937 14.40 0.75 -34.91
CA ASP A 937 14.25 0.80 -36.36
C ASP A 937 14.75 -0.55 -36.95
N PRO A 938 13.93 -1.27 -37.73
CA PRO A 938 14.35 -2.52 -38.36
C PRO A 938 15.52 -2.36 -39.35
N THR A 939 15.90 -1.14 -39.70
CA THR A 939 17.04 -0.79 -40.54
C THR A 939 18.26 -0.25 -39.77
N ALA A 940 18.21 -0.23 -38.43
CA ALA A 940 19.37 0.13 -37.62
C ALA A 940 20.52 -0.87 -37.91
N PHE A 941 21.69 -0.34 -38.27
CA PHE A 941 22.89 -1.13 -38.56
C PHE A 941 23.47 -1.66 -37.25
N ASP A 942 23.07 -2.87 -36.87
CA ASP A 942 23.73 -3.59 -35.77
C ASP A 942 25.01 -4.27 -36.30
N ASP A 943 26.15 -3.99 -35.67
CA ASP A 943 27.33 -4.82 -35.82
C ASP A 943 27.00 -6.20 -35.22
N LEU A 944 27.24 -7.26 -36.00
CA LEU A 944 26.86 -8.64 -35.69
C LEU A 944 27.41 -9.18 -34.36
N ASP A 945 28.43 -8.52 -33.79
CA ASP A 945 29.13 -8.94 -32.58
C ASP A 945 28.47 -8.47 -31.26
N ASP A 946 27.57 -7.46 -31.29
CA ASP A 946 26.92 -6.93 -30.06
C ASP A 946 25.63 -7.67 -29.66
N ARG A 947 25.19 -8.65 -30.45
CA ARG A 947 23.98 -9.45 -30.15
C ARG A 947 24.13 -10.42 -28.99
N ASP A 948 25.37 -10.77 -28.62
CA ASP A 948 25.64 -11.76 -27.56
C ASP A 948 25.98 -11.13 -26.19
N THR A 949 26.10 -9.80 -26.07
CA THR A 949 26.63 -9.15 -24.85
C THR A 949 25.69 -8.24 -24.08
N GLU A 950 24.54 -7.82 -24.60
CA GLU A 950 23.56 -7.08 -23.79
C GLU A 950 22.12 -7.53 -24.09
N ALA A 951 21.58 -8.36 -23.18
CA ALA A 951 20.16 -8.64 -23.10
C ALA A 951 19.39 -7.33 -22.83
N GLY A 952 18.97 -6.65 -23.91
CA GLY A 952 18.03 -5.54 -23.82
C GLY A 952 16.72 -5.98 -23.17
N PRO A 953 15.88 -5.05 -22.68
CA PRO A 953 14.61 -5.41 -22.05
C PRO A 953 13.72 -6.12 -23.08
N ASN A 954 13.68 -7.44 -23.01
CA ASN A 954 12.78 -8.28 -23.79
C ASN A 954 11.32 -7.94 -23.40
N ARG A 955 10.30 -8.41 -24.14
CA ARG A 955 8.88 -8.39 -23.64
C ARG A 955 8.78 -8.91 -22.18
N GLY A 956 9.75 -9.73 -21.77
CA GLY A 956 10.01 -10.19 -20.40
C GLY A 956 9.99 -9.11 -19.31
N ALA A 957 10.32 -7.84 -19.60
CA ALA A 957 10.35 -6.76 -18.60
C ALA A 957 8.95 -6.43 -18.01
N ARG A 958 7.86 -6.83 -18.68
CA ARG A 958 6.49 -6.75 -18.15
C ARG A 958 5.78 -8.11 -18.12
N GLN A 959 6.49 -9.20 -18.36
CA GLN A 959 5.88 -10.53 -18.30
C GLN A 959 5.44 -10.84 -16.87
N GLY A 960 4.15 -11.11 -16.67
CA GLY A 960 3.56 -11.26 -15.34
C GLY A 960 3.12 -9.95 -14.69
N TYR A 961 3.36 -8.79 -15.31
CA TYR A 961 2.75 -7.53 -14.88
C TYR A 961 1.25 -7.56 -15.21
N GLY A 962 0.42 -7.28 -14.22
CA GLY A 962 -1.02 -7.23 -14.38
C GLY A 962 -1.65 -6.31 -13.35
N PHE A 963 -2.95 -6.11 -13.46
CA PHE A 963 -3.73 -5.27 -12.58
C PHE A 963 -4.76 -6.11 -11.86
N PHE A 964 -4.70 -6.15 -10.53
CA PHE A 964 -5.55 -7.02 -9.72
C PHE A 964 -6.62 -6.23 -8.98
N VAL A 965 -7.86 -6.72 -9.11
CA VAL A 965 -9.03 -6.29 -8.34
C VAL A 965 -9.41 -7.43 -7.42
N ASP A 966 -9.39 -7.20 -6.11
CA ASP A 966 -9.71 -8.24 -5.13
C ASP A 966 -11.20 -8.30 -4.76
N GLU A 967 -11.56 -9.25 -3.90
CA GLU A 967 -12.96 -9.45 -3.48
C GLU A 967 -13.55 -8.24 -2.74
N PHE A 968 -12.71 -7.35 -2.23
CA PHE A 968 -13.06 -6.12 -1.53
C PHE A 968 -13.14 -4.90 -2.46
N ARG A 969 -12.93 -5.10 -3.77
CA ARG A 969 -12.84 -4.06 -4.80
C ARG A 969 -11.68 -3.09 -4.55
N ARG A 970 -10.63 -3.53 -3.86
CA ARG A 970 -9.33 -2.84 -3.83
C ARG A 970 -8.58 -3.21 -5.09
N LYS A 971 -7.77 -2.28 -5.58
CA LYS A 971 -7.21 -2.31 -6.93
C LYS A 971 -5.74 -1.95 -6.84
N SER A 972 -4.89 -2.72 -7.49
CA SER A 972 -3.47 -2.38 -7.58
C SER A 972 -2.82 -3.06 -8.79
N PRO A 973 -1.85 -2.41 -9.45
CA PRO A 973 -0.91 -3.14 -10.29
C PRO A 973 -0.14 -4.15 -9.43
N ILE A 974 0.06 -5.34 -9.96
CA ILE A 974 0.81 -6.43 -9.34
C ILE A 974 1.75 -7.07 -10.35
N TRP A 975 2.76 -7.75 -9.83
CA TRP A 975 3.55 -8.71 -10.58
C TRP A 975 3.17 -10.10 -10.10
N VAL A 976 2.61 -10.92 -10.99
CA VAL A 976 2.25 -12.31 -10.72
C VAL A 976 3.51 -13.09 -10.37
N ALA A 977 3.51 -13.78 -9.23
CA ALA A 977 4.66 -14.55 -8.79
C ALA A 977 4.96 -15.69 -9.78
N SER A 978 6.24 -15.85 -10.12
CA SER A 978 6.72 -16.94 -10.95
C SER A 978 6.70 -18.26 -10.18
N GLU A 979 6.54 -19.35 -10.93
CA GLU A 979 6.74 -20.71 -10.44
C GLU A 979 8.25 -20.98 -10.30
N PRO A 980 8.74 -21.27 -9.08
CA PRO A 980 10.16 -21.56 -8.83
C PRO A 980 10.61 -22.93 -9.36
N ASP A 981 9.70 -23.90 -9.50
CA ASP A 981 10.01 -25.19 -10.12
C ASP A 981 10.11 -25.02 -11.64
N THR A 982 11.29 -25.25 -12.21
CA THR A 982 11.55 -25.03 -13.64
C THR A 982 10.71 -25.94 -14.53
N ALA A 983 10.47 -27.19 -14.15
CA ALA A 983 9.67 -28.12 -14.93
C ALA A 983 8.20 -27.66 -14.98
N VAL A 984 7.66 -27.23 -13.84
CA VAL A 984 6.30 -26.69 -13.75
C VAL A 984 6.20 -25.33 -14.47
N HIS A 985 7.21 -24.48 -14.35
CA HIS A 985 7.31 -23.21 -15.07
C HIS A 985 7.21 -23.39 -16.58
N HIS A 986 8.00 -24.30 -17.16
CA HIS A 986 7.97 -24.61 -18.59
C HIS A 986 6.68 -25.32 -19.02
N ALA A 987 6.02 -26.03 -18.11
CA ALA A 987 4.71 -26.62 -18.38
C ALA A 987 3.59 -25.56 -18.45
N TYR A 988 3.76 -24.42 -17.77
CA TYR A 988 2.84 -23.29 -17.85
C TYR A 988 3.09 -22.38 -19.05
N ASP A 989 4.34 -22.27 -19.51
CA ASP A 989 4.70 -21.47 -20.68
C ASP A 989 4.12 -22.09 -21.96
N THR A 990 3.38 -21.26 -22.70
CA THR A 990 2.69 -21.61 -23.93
C THR A 990 3.43 -21.10 -25.17
N THR A 991 4.55 -20.41 -24.98
CA THR A 991 5.36 -19.86 -26.07
C THR A 991 6.03 -20.99 -26.86
N PRO A 992 5.79 -21.12 -28.19
CA PRO A 992 6.43 -22.15 -29.01
C PRO A 992 7.97 -22.02 -29.00
N GLY A 993 8.69 -23.15 -28.96
CA GLY A 993 10.15 -23.19 -29.11
C GLY A 993 10.98 -22.74 -27.89
N ARG A 994 10.36 -22.32 -26.77
CA ARG A 994 11.04 -21.98 -25.51
C ARG A 994 11.16 -23.12 -24.49
N ALA A 995 10.71 -24.33 -24.86
CA ALA A 995 10.80 -25.49 -23.97
C ALA A 995 12.20 -26.14 -24.06
N ALA A 996 13.01 -25.88 -23.02
CA ALA A 996 14.31 -26.47 -22.68
C ALA A 996 15.41 -26.45 -23.75
#